data_AF-K2HCZ6-F1
#
_entry.id   AF-K2HCZ6-F1
#
_cell.length_a   1.000
_cell.length_b   1.000
_cell.length_c   1.000
_cell.angle_alpha   90.00
_cell.angle_beta   90.00
_cell.angle_gamma   90.00
#
_symmetry.space_group_name_H-M   'P 1'
#
loop_
_entity.id
_entity.type
_entity.pdbx_description
1 polymer ?
#
loop_
_entity_poly.entity_id
_entity_poly.type
_entity_poly.pdbx_seq_one_letter_code
_entity_poly.pdbx_strand_id
1 'polypeptide(L)'
;MRSIVFLTFVLLTFATEVIRVDPYISHEDRRKLEKKAEQKFAVELLKARKHQDHLKQHIKKQLAVLKARKETYQKVRDSTTNEKKSVSNEIAQLNAQIKALDLEPAKARLEAKKSNSTESVADKKVADAIKKAVADKLKLSHKVTHKTLKVEKIAKRLQHYTKKLSEAERDYKRMEYKQQKLHAKITTTKKDIEAKKNQYIKRALRQLERIARVSAIKHMVKKIERELDQVENEEERKKLINKQKTAVTMLKRIEARVNIHKLRKSQRKARWNHIANVIKGMNNYKKGWKYDQKLRKLEVAKAVTAVNAIQKRINTLIHSAKKTGKVDAMELNKLTDKKNAAMNILEKARSALELFEEKGEKTIRNYKLRILRLKMADAKIRISEHQLSKDAAKVTKKEFLTRIDKLKKLQKRMGLCPLNRLRIKRRLRVYKKEVSIATRKIRRNNKRIHSLKIRVESIERRIRLIQKKRIAKIVRKLNHLKGKLNGVRHQIMAVRVRKNSTQKDILMVKVRTLQNIEKQLKNTIRRFVKRNGHVIRKLEQLRKAELEAARKYYKNKKAIAKRMKVVINRLRVKVAIFKRKIDKCKNSPFKQVRVIRLMKKYVKKLERTIASRKDMKLKVSTAHSRYITLRTKAINRLHTRRSELYARQAWLLSELKALAKRETDIHNTIKKTTVLKAMKGLYKELSFIRKEGKRVQLKLFKVVKRIQKVNQLFFRHNQYTAIRRAKVVFKKYNKKFGTFEKRKASLKRKMAVYQAEQNEIFKKQPYAVNKNALNDRLRLVKQAMSDIDADFATVQKQEKRVIVRALKLSHEYDGLLKVKLSDLKVRLAAKQKERPVVSKTALYTIDSNKQKHAVRRLKVIDSSIEELDNSIEKTVRKIKKTHFRIGKLKAALRPEGKKCNKQTDCKICRKLGKVAKYGIVHHESDSIIINRLRSVCTRINADRQKECYHQAMNMAMKALHTFDPSKFVVSEVCSSLGKC
;
A
#
# COMPACT_ATOMS: atom_id res chain seq x y z
N MET A 1 32.20 -1.16 -59.75
CA MET A 1 31.97 -0.78 -58.32
C MET A 1 33.12 -0.02 -57.65
N ARG A 2 34.39 -0.16 -58.09
CA ARG A 2 35.54 0.58 -57.50
C ARG A 2 35.55 2.08 -57.84
N SER A 3 35.09 2.46 -59.02
CA SER A 3 35.07 3.86 -59.51
C SER A 3 34.04 4.75 -58.80
N ILE A 4 32.90 4.20 -58.39
CA ILE A 4 31.87 4.93 -57.61
C ILE A 4 32.34 5.17 -56.18
N VAL A 5 33.16 4.28 -55.61
CA VAL A 5 33.77 4.46 -54.28
C VAL A 5 34.84 5.55 -54.33
N PHE A 6 35.65 5.59 -55.41
CA PHE A 6 36.66 6.63 -55.63
C PHE A 6 36.04 8.02 -55.87
N LEU A 7 35.02 8.15 -56.73
CA LEU A 7 34.31 9.42 -56.94
C LEU A 7 33.56 9.90 -55.68
N THR A 8 33.06 8.98 -54.84
CA THR A 8 32.49 9.36 -53.53
C THR A 8 33.53 9.79 -52.50
N PHE A 9 34.80 9.41 -52.68
CA PHE A 9 35.91 9.85 -51.85
C PHE A 9 36.41 11.25 -52.26
N VAL A 10 36.50 11.49 -53.57
CA VAL A 10 36.89 12.79 -54.15
C VAL A 10 35.83 13.86 -53.90
N LEU A 11 34.54 13.53 -53.88
CA LEU A 11 33.46 14.49 -53.59
C LEU A 11 33.16 14.70 -52.08
N LEU A 12 33.88 14.00 -51.18
CA LEU A 12 33.78 14.19 -49.72
C LEU A 12 34.77 15.23 -49.17
N THR A 13 35.79 15.63 -49.95
CA THR A 13 36.81 16.61 -49.55
C THR A 13 36.34 18.07 -49.74
N PHE A 14 35.47 18.35 -50.72
CA PHE A 14 35.07 19.72 -51.10
C PHE A 14 33.99 20.42 -50.22
N ALA A 15 33.66 19.95 -49.01
CA ALA A 15 32.57 20.60 -48.24
C ALA A 15 32.78 20.78 -46.73
N THR A 16 33.89 20.33 -46.17
CA THR A 16 34.46 20.68 -44.85
C THR A 16 35.78 19.93 -44.80
N GLU A 17 36.92 20.58 -44.61
CA GLU A 17 38.19 19.88 -44.37
C GLU A 17 38.02 18.92 -43.18
N VAL A 18 37.85 17.63 -43.45
CA VAL A 18 37.79 16.59 -42.42
C VAL A 18 39.21 16.14 -42.19
N ILE A 19 39.90 16.78 -41.26
CA ILE A 19 41.22 16.33 -40.78
C ILE A 19 41.09 14.88 -40.30
N ARG A 20 41.71 13.94 -41.01
CA ARG A 20 41.82 12.53 -40.61
C ARG A 20 43.10 12.36 -39.81
N VAL A 21 42.97 11.87 -38.59
CA VAL A 21 44.10 11.55 -37.71
C VAL A 21 44.04 10.07 -37.41
N ASP A 22 45.07 9.34 -37.83
CA ASP A 22 45.21 7.91 -37.59
C ASP A 22 46.00 7.67 -36.30
N PRO A 23 45.35 7.16 -35.23
CA PRO A 23 46.04 6.92 -33.98
C PRO A 23 46.81 5.60 -34.01
N TYR A 24 48.10 5.64 -33.73
CA TYR A 24 48.92 4.46 -33.48
C TYR A 24 48.80 3.98 -32.03
N ILE A 25 48.48 2.70 -31.81
CA ILE A 25 48.54 2.06 -30.49
C ILE A 25 49.72 1.10 -30.51
N SER A 26 50.64 1.22 -29.56
CA SER A 26 51.78 0.32 -29.48
C SER A 26 51.34 -1.14 -29.29
N HIS A 27 52.09 -2.05 -29.90
CA HIS A 27 51.86 -3.49 -29.75
C HIS A 27 51.97 -3.93 -28.28
N GLU A 28 52.84 -3.28 -27.52
CA GLU A 28 53.05 -3.51 -26.09
C GLU A 28 51.81 -3.18 -25.23
N ASP A 29 51.16 -2.03 -25.47
CA ASP A 29 49.93 -1.63 -24.76
C ASP A 29 48.76 -2.59 -25.05
N ARG A 30 48.70 -3.09 -26.28
CA ARG A 30 47.72 -4.10 -26.69
C ARG A 30 47.97 -5.43 -25.98
N ARG A 31 49.20 -5.93 -25.96
CA ARG A 31 49.58 -7.17 -25.22
C ARG A 31 49.33 -7.04 -23.72
N LYS A 32 49.72 -5.93 -23.08
CA LYS A 32 49.45 -5.64 -21.65
C LYS A 32 47.96 -5.68 -21.33
N LEU A 33 47.12 -5.17 -22.23
CA LEU A 33 45.67 -5.16 -22.07
C LEU A 33 45.03 -6.55 -22.25
N GLU A 34 45.51 -7.34 -23.19
CA GLU A 34 45.08 -8.73 -23.44
C GLU A 34 45.45 -9.63 -22.25
N LYS A 35 46.71 -9.60 -21.79
CA LYS A 35 47.18 -10.32 -20.59
C LYS A 35 46.37 -9.96 -19.34
N LYS A 36 46.06 -8.67 -19.15
CA LYS A 36 45.23 -8.20 -18.03
C LYS A 36 43.76 -8.63 -18.15
N ALA A 37 43.23 -8.71 -19.37
CA ALA A 37 41.89 -9.24 -19.59
C ALA A 37 41.84 -10.73 -19.26
N GLU A 38 42.85 -11.49 -19.67
CA GLU A 38 42.99 -12.92 -19.40
C GLU A 38 42.99 -13.23 -17.91
N GLN A 39 43.93 -12.66 -17.16
CA GLN A 39 44.02 -12.85 -15.71
C GLN A 39 42.69 -12.54 -15.01
N LYS A 40 42.04 -11.44 -15.39
CA LYS A 40 40.78 -11.02 -14.78
C LYS A 40 39.63 -11.99 -15.06
N PHE A 41 39.47 -12.44 -16.30
CA PHE A 41 38.38 -13.33 -16.70
C PHE A 41 38.65 -14.79 -16.34
N ALA A 42 39.92 -15.20 -16.22
CA ALA A 42 40.32 -16.48 -15.62
C ALA A 42 39.89 -16.57 -14.15
N VAL A 43 40.16 -15.52 -13.35
CA VAL A 43 39.69 -15.43 -11.96
C VAL A 43 38.15 -15.40 -11.87
N GLU A 44 37.47 -14.74 -12.82
CA GLU A 44 35.99 -14.73 -12.88
C GLU A 44 35.43 -16.13 -13.21
N LEU A 45 36.07 -16.86 -14.13
CA LEU A 45 35.73 -18.23 -14.51
C LEU A 45 35.92 -19.21 -13.33
N LEU A 46 37.06 -19.14 -12.65
CA LEU A 46 37.33 -19.97 -11.45
C LEU A 46 36.29 -19.73 -10.35
N LYS A 47 35.94 -18.47 -10.08
CA LYS A 47 34.89 -18.12 -9.11
C LYS A 47 33.51 -18.63 -9.54
N ALA A 48 33.20 -18.57 -10.84
CA ALA A 48 31.95 -19.08 -11.37
C ALA A 48 31.87 -20.61 -11.23
N ARG A 49 32.94 -21.34 -11.57
CA ARG A 49 33.06 -22.79 -11.41
C ARG A 49 32.89 -23.21 -9.95
N LYS A 50 33.71 -22.68 -9.02
CA LYS A 50 33.59 -22.97 -7.57
C LYS A 50 32.17 -22.74 -7.04
N HIS A 51 31.50 -21.67 -7.48
CA HIS A 51 30.12 -21.42 -7.07
C HIS A 51 29.11 -22.40 -7.68
N GLN A 52 29.28 -22.76 -8.96
CA GLN A 52 28.46 -23.74 -9.65
C GLN A 52 28.62 -25.13 -9.03
N ASP A 53 29.84 -25.53 -8.69
CA ASP A 53 30.13 -26.82 -8.06
C ASP A 53 29.50 -26.92 -6.67
N HIS A 54 29.65 -25.88 -5.84
CA HIS A 54 28.98 -25.81 -4.55
C HIS A 54 27.45 -25.88 -4.69
N LEU A 55 26.87 -25.21 -5.70
CA LEU A 55 25.43 -25.30 -5.98
C LEU A 55 25.02 -26.69 -6.45
N LYS A 56 25.83 -27.34 -7.30
CA LYS A 56 25.60 -28.69 -7.80
C LYS A 56 25.59 -29.69 -6.64
N GLN A 57 26.59 -29.64 -5.77
CA GLN A 57 26.67 -30.46 -4.56
C GLN A 57 25.48 -30.22 -3.62
N HIS A 58 25.13 -28.96 -3.36
CA HIS A 58 23.99 -28.63 -2.50
C HIS A 58 22.65 -29.13 -3.08
N ILE A 59 22.43 -28.99 -4.39
CA ILE A 59 21.22 -29.49 -5.05
C ILE A 59 21.18 -31.02 -5.00
N LYS A 60 22.31 -31.70 -5.26
CA LYS A 60 22.43 -33.17 -5.15
C LYS A 60 22.06 -33.67 -3.75
N LYS A 61 22.62 -33.05 -2.69
CA LYS A 61 22.27 -33.35 -1.29
C LYS A 61 20.78 -33.14 -1.00
N GLN A 62 20.19 -32.04 -1.48
CA GLN A 62 18.77 -31.77 -1.26
C GLN A 62 17.86 -32.75 -2.01
N LEU A 63 18.22 -33.16 -3.23
CA LEU A 63 17.46 -34.17 -3.97
C LEU A 63 17.49 -35.53 -3.27
N ALA A 64 18.65 -35.95 -2.77
CA ALA A 64 18.77 -37.18 -1.98
C ALA A 64 17.87 -37.15 -0.74
N VAL A 65 17.89 -36.06 0.04
CA VAL A 65 17.02 -35.89 1.22
C VAL A 65 15.54 -35.89 0.86
N LEU A 66 15.15 -35.24 -0.26
CA LEU A 66 13.77 -35.21 -0.71
C LEU A 66 13.29 -36.56 -1.24
N LYS A 67 14.17 -37.33 -1.91
CA LYS A 67 13.89 -38.69 -2.36
C LYS A 67 13.63 -39.61 -1.17
N ALA A 68 14.55 -39.63 -0.20
CA ALA A 68 14.39 -40.41 1.03
C ALA A 68 13.10 -40.04 1.79
N ARG A 69 12.78 -38.74 1.93
CA ARG A 69 11.52 -38.30 2.56
C ARG A 69 10.26 -38.75 1.81
N LYS A 70 10.30 -38.71 0.47
CA LYS A 70 9.20 -39.19 -0.37
C LYS A 70 8.96 -40.68 -0.10
N GLU A 71 10.02 -41.48 -0.11
CA GLU A 71 9.96 -42.92 0.19
C GLU A 71 9.45 -43.19 1.62
N THR A 72 9.93 -42.45 2.63
CA THR A 72 9.43 -42.60 4.01
C THR A 72 7.94 -42.29 4.12
N TYR A 73 7.47 -41.18 3.54
CA TYR A 73 6.05 -40.84 3.58
C TYR A 73 5.19 -41.80 2.78
N GLN A 74 5.74 -42.42 1.73
CA GLN A 74 5.06 -43.44 0.94
C GLN A 74 4.85 -44.69 1.79
N LYS A 75 5.93 -45.22 2.40
CA LYS A 75 5.86 -46.37 3.32
C LYS A 75 4.88 -46.14 4.47
N VAL A 76 4.89 -44.96 5.10
CA VAL A 76 3.97 -44.64 6.21
C VAL A 76 2.53 -44.50 5.73
N ARG A 77 2.30 -43.96 4.52
CA ARG A 77 0.94 -43.92 3.94
C ARG A 77 0.43 -45.33 3.72
N ASP A 78 1.24 -46.19 3.11
CA ASP A 78 0.85 -47.55 2.73
C ASP A 78 0.62 -48.43 3.97
N SER A 79 1.41 -48.25 5.04
CA SER A 79 1.12 -48.91 6.33
C SER A 79 -0.18 -48.41 6.96
N THR A 80 -0.45 -47.10 6.94
CA THR A 80 -1.72 -46.54 7.48
C THR A 80 -2.95 -46.93 6.64
N THR A 81 -2.81 -47.23 5.35
CA THR A 81 -3.91 -47.78 4.55
C THR A 81 -4.23 -49.21 4.97
N ASN A 82 -3.22 -50.02 5.26
CA ASN A 82 -3.40 -51.39 5.74
C ASN A 82 -4.00 -51.41 7.14
N GLU A 83 -3.53 -50.54 8.04
CA GLU A 83 -4.12 -50.33 9.38
C GLU A 83 -5.62 -49.98 9.28
N LYS A 84 -6.00 -49.10 8.35
CA LYS A 84 -7.41 -48.76 8.12
C LYS A 84 -8.23 -49.97 7.67
N LYS A 85 -7.72 -50.76 6.71
CA LYS A 85 -8.40 -51.95 6.18
C LYS A 85 -8.64 -52.98 7.29
N SER A 86 -7.63 -53.28 8.10
CA SER A 86 -7.73 -54.20 9.24
C SER A 86 -8.82 -53.76 10.24
N VAL A 87 -8.81 -52.50 10.70
CA VAL A 87 -9.82 -52.02 11.65
C VAL A 87 -11.22 -51.98 11.03
N SER A 88 -11.34 -51.70 9.73
CA SER A 88 -12.63 -51.78 9.02
C SER A 88 -13.17 -53.21 8.94
N ASN A 89 -12.31 -54.21 8.72
CA ASN A 89 -12.71 -55.62 8.73
C ASN A 89 -13.19 -56.06 10.12
N GLU A 90 -12.50 -55.62 11.19
CA GLU A 90 -12.92 -55.89 12.56
C GLU A 90 -14.28 -55.26 12.91
N ILE A 91 -14.59 -54.07 12.38
CA ILE A 91 -15.92 -53.45 12.54
C ILE A 91 -16.98 -54.29 11.82
N ALA A 92 -16.68 -54.78 10.61
CA ALA A 92 -17.60 -55.64 9.86
C ALA A 92 -17.90 -56.94 10.62
N GLN A 93 -16.89 -57.58 11.23
CA GLN A 93 -17.05 -58.76 12.08
C GLN A 93 -17.93 -58.48 13.32
N LEU A 94 -17.70 -57.36 14.02
CA LEU A 94 -18.52 -56.98 15.18
C LEU A 94 -19.97 -56.69 14.79
N ASN A 95 -20.21 -56.07 13.63
CA ASN A 95 -21.56 -55.84 13.13
C ASN A 95 -22.26 -57.15 12.73
N ALA A 96 -21.52 -58.12 12.19
CA ALA A 96 -22.06 -59.45 11.92
C ALA A 96 -22.47 -60.17 13.22
N GLN A 97 -21.66 -60.06 14.29
CA GLN A 97 -22.00 -60.59 15.62
C GLN A 97 -23.25 -59.91 16.22
N ILE A 98 -23.39 -58.58 16.07
CA ILE A 98 -24.60 -57.85 16.51
C ILE A 98 -25.85 -58.38 15.79
N LYS A 99 -25.77 -58.61 14.48
CA LYS A 99 -26.86 -59.18 13.69
C LYS A 99 -27.19 -60.61 14.08
N ALA A 100 -26.19 -61.43 14.42
CA ALA A 100 -26.43 -62.79 14.90
C ALA A 100 -27.22 -62.81 16.22
N LEU A 101 -26.99 -61.84 17.11
CA LEU A 101 -27.74 -61.68 18.37
C LEU A 101 -29.21 -61.25 18.17
N ASP A 102 -29.63 -60.82 16.97
CA ASP A 102 -31.05 -60.60 16.66
C ASP A 102 -31.85 -61.92 16.58
N LEU A 103 -31.16 -63.04 16.32
CA LEU A 103 -31.78 -64.35 16.12
C LEU A 103 -31.88 -65.19 17.42
N GLU A 104 -31.16 -64.80 18.48
CA GLU A 104 -31.12 -65.53 19.76
C GLU A 104 -32.49 -65.66 20.46
N PRO A 105 -33.37 -64.62 20.49
CA PRO A 105 -34.72 -64.77 21.04
C PRO A 105 -35.59 -65.78 20.29
N ALA A 106 -35.42 -65.86 18.95
CA ALA A 106 -36.15 -66.81 18.12
C ALA A 106 -35.66 -68.25 18.36
N LYS A 107 -34.36 -68.46 18.56
CA LYS A 107 -33.79 -69.75 18.95
C LYS A 107 -34.27 -70.20 20.32
N ALA A 108 -34.25 -69.30 21.32
CA ALA A 108 -34.75 -69.60 22.66
C ALA A 108 -36.24 -69.97 22.66
N ARG A 109 -37.05 -69.33 21.79
CA ARG A 109 -38.48 -69.66 21.61
C ARG A 109 -38.68 -71.01 20.93
N LEU A 110 -37.84 -71.37 19.96
CA LEU A 110 -37.85 -72.69 19.32
C LEU A 110 -37.40 -73.81 20.27
N GLU A 111 -36.38 -73.59 21.10
CA GLU A 111 -35.93 -74.54 22.12
C GLU A 111 -36.97 -74.74 23.22
N ALA A 112 -37.62 -73.66 23.69
CA ALA A 112 -38.71 -73.76 24.65
C ALA A 112 -39.88 -74.59 24.11
N LYS A 113 -40.25 -74.39 22.83
CA LYS A 113 -41.26 -75.21 22.13
C LYS A 113 -40.86 -76.69 22.01
N LYS A 114 -39.58 -76.99 21.72
CA LYS A 114 -39.08 -78.37 21.66
C LYS A 114 -39.07 -79.07 23.01
N SER A 115 -38.97 -78.32 24.11
CA SER A 115 -38.90 -78.87 25.48
C SER A 115 -40.26 -79.06 26.18
N ASN A 116 -41.39 -78.88 25.48
CA ASN A 116 -42.75 -78.95 26.06
C ASN A 116 -42.93 -78.12 27.36
N SER A 117 -42.22 -77.01 27.50
CA SER A 117 -42.32 -76.14 28.68
C SER A 117 -43.64 -75.37 28.67
N THR A 118 -44.26 -75.17 29.84
CA THR A 118 -45.47 -74.34 30.00
C THR A 118 -45.26 -72.92 29.45
N GLU A 119 -46.32 -72.28 28.95
CA GLU A 119 -46.23 -70.94 28.30
C GLU A 119 -45.50 -69.91 29.17
N SER A 120 -45.73 -69.91 30.48
CA SER A 120 -45.09 -68.97 31.40
C SER A 120 -43.58 -69.18 31.55
N VAL A 121 -43.09 -70.42 31.41
CA VAL A 121 -41.66 -70.76 31.47
C VAL A 121 -40.97 -70.46 30.14
N ALA A 122 -41.65 -70.71 29.02
CA ALA A 122 -41.17 -70.37 27.69
C ALA A 122 -41.00 -68.85 27.53
N ASP A 123 -41.99 -68.07 27.96
CA ASP A 123 -41.93 -66.60 27.88
C ASP A 123 -40.85 -66.01 28.80
N LYS A 124 -40.62 -66.60 29.99
CA LYS A 124 -39.48 -66.23 30.85
C LYS A 124 -38.13 -66.48 30.17
N LYS A 125 -37.93 -67.65 29.56
CA LYS A 125 -36.68 -67.98 28.82
C LYS A 125 -36.44 -67.03 27.65
N VAL A 126 -37.50 -66.69 26.90
CA VAL A 126 -37.42 -65.72 25.80
C VAL A 126 -37.13 -64.31 26.33
N ALA A 127 -37.78 -63.88 27.42
CA ALA A 127 -37.54 -62.58 28.05
C ALA A 127 -36.09 -62.44 28.55
N ASP A 128 -35.53 -63.50 29.14
CA ASP A 128 -34.14 -63.51 29.60
C ASP A 128 -33.14 -63.55 28.44
N ALA A 129 -33.43 -64.30 27.37
CA ALA A 129 -32.65 -64.28 26.14
C ALA A 129 -32.67 -62.88 25.48
N ILE A 130 -33.81 -62.19 25.50
CA ILE A 130 -33.93 -60.80 25.05
C ILE A 130 -33.07 -59.88 25.91
N LYS A 131 -33.17 -59.96 27.24
CA LYS A 131 -32.36 -59.13 28.16
C LYS A 131 -30.87 -59.35 27.93
N LYS A 132 -30.43 -60.61 27.79
CA LYS A 132 -29.02 -60.98 27.53
C LYS A 132 -28.54 -60.48 26.17
N ALA A 133 -29.32 -60.70 25.11
CA ALA A 133 -29.02 -60.23 23.76
C ALA A 133 -28.94 -58.69 23.69
N VAL A 134 -29.84 -57.98 24.38
CA VAL A 134 -29.82 -56.51 24.47
C VAL A 134 -28.56 -56.03 25.19
N ALA A 135 -28.18 -56.64 26.32
CA ALA A 135 -26.98 -56.28 27.07
C ALA A 135 -25.69 -56.50 26.25
N ASP A 136 -25.59 -57.62 25.52
CA ASP A 136 -24.41 -57.94 24.72
C ASP A 136 -24.33 -57.13 23.42
N LYS A 137 -25.47 -56.80 22.79
CA LYS A 137 -25.54 -55.81 21.70
C LYS A 137 -25.04 -54.45 22.15
N LEU A 138 -25.40 -54.02 23.36
CA LEU A 138 -24.91 -52.77 23.96
C LEU A 138 -23.37 -52.79 24.12
N LYS A 139 -22.80 -53.87 24.66
CA LYS A 139 -21.34 -54.05 24.76
C LYS A 139 -20.63 -54.03 23.40
N LEU A 140 -21.17 -54.74 22.40
CA LEU A 140 -20.59 -54.81 21.05
C LEU A 140 -20.73 -53.46 20.31
N SER A 141 -21.85 -52.75 20.46
CA SER A 141 -22.04 -51.41 19.89
C SER A 141 -21.06 -50.38 20.47
N HIS A 142 -20.75 -50.46 21.76
CA HIS A 142 -19.68 -49.66 22.38
C HIS A 142 -18.29 -49.99 21.79
N LYS A 143 -17.99 -51.26 21.49
CA LYS A 143 -16.75 -51.65 20.79
C LYS A 143 -16.71 -51.11 19.35
N VAL A 144 -17.83 -51.15 18.62
CA VAL A 144 -17.97 -50.60 17.26
C VAL A 144 -17.76 -49.08 17.24
N THR A 145 -18.38 -48.35 18.18
CA THR A 145 -18.20 -46.88 18.30
C THR A 145 -16.75 -46.50 18.62
N HIS A 146 -16.07 -47.26 19.48
CA HIS A 146 -14.65 -47.03 19.77
C HIS A 146 -13.75 -47.30 18.54
N LYS A 147 -13.99 -48.39 17.80
CA LYS A 147 -13.22 -48.72 16.59
C LYS A 147 -13.51 -47.76 15.42
N THR A 148 -14.74 -47.29 15.25
CA THR A 148 -15.08 -46.26 14.24
C THR A 148 -14.36 -44.94 14.52
N LEU A 149 -14.29 -44.50 15.78
CA LEU A 149 -13.46 -43.35 16.19
C LEU A 149 -11.96 -43.56 15.87
N LYS A 150 -11.46 -44.80 16.00
CA LYS A 150 -10.09 -45.17 15.60
C LYS A 150 -9.90 -45.06 14.07
N VAL A 151 -10.87 -45.51 13.26
CA VAL A 151 -10.86 -45.36 11.78
C VAL A 151 -10.83 -43.89 11.37
N GLU A 152 -11.58 -43.01 12.02
CA GLU A 152 -11.53 -41.58 11.74
C GLU A 152 -10.16 -40.95 12.05
N LYS A 153 -9.53 -41.35 13.16
CA LYS A 153 -8.16 -40.93 13.52
C LYS A 153 -7.15 -41.40 12.47
N ILE A 154 -7.28 -42.65 11.98
CA ILE A 154 -6.44 -43.20 10.91
C ILE A 154 -6.68 -42.46 9.58
N ALA A 155 -7.93 -42.14 9.24
CA ALA A 155 -8.27 -41.37 8.03
C ALA A 155 -7.66 -39.95 8.04
N LYS A 156 -7.65 -39.27 9.20
CA LYS A 156 -6.97 -37.98 9.38
C LYS A 156 -5.44 -38.12 9.23
N ARG A 157 -4.84 -39.20 9.72
CA ARG A 157 -3.41 -39.52 9.52
C ARG A 157 -3.10 -39.77 8.04
N LEU A 158 -3.93 -40.54 7.33
CA LEU A 158 -3.79 -40.78 5.90
C LEU A 158 -3.80 -39.49 5.09
N GLN A 159 -4.81 -38.62 5.29
CA GLN A 159 -4.87 -37.32 4.62
C GLN A 159 -3.63 -36.45 4.90
N HIS A 160 -3.10 -36.49 6.12
CA HIS A 160 -1.86 -35.80 6.46
C HIS A 160 -0.69 -36.30 5.61
N TYR A 161 -0.48 -37.61 5.51
CA TYR A 161 0.65 -38.19 4.77
C TYR A 161 0.49 -38.09 3.24
N THR A 162 -0.73 -38.18 2.69
CA THR A 162 -0.98 -37.90 1.27
C THR A 162 -0.60 -36.46 0.92
N LYS A 163 -0.92 -35.51 1.79
CA LYS A 163 -0.52 -34.11 1.61
C LYS A 163 1.00 -33.96 1.69
N LYS A 164 1.67 -34.63 2.64
CA LYS A 164 3.13 -34.61 2.78
C LYS A 164 3.86 -35.18 1.56
N LEU A 165 3.34 -36.26 0.98
CA LEU A 165 3.83 -36.82 -0.28
C LEU A 165 3.74 -35.82 -1.43
N SER A 166 2.57 -35.19 -1.62
CA SER A 166 2.37 -34.18 -2.67
C SER A 166 3.27 -32.94 -2.50
N GLU A 167 3.60 -32.57 -1.25
CA GLU A 167 4.54 -31.50 -0.92
C GLU A 167 5.98 -31.92 -1.28
N ALA A 168 6.39 -33.12 -0.86
CA ALA A 168 7.71 -33.66 -1.14
C ALA A 168 7.97 -33.84 -2.65
N GLU A 169 6.99 -34.32 -3.41
CA GLU A 169 7.11 -34.52 -4.86
C GLU A 169 7.22 -33.19 -5.62
N ARG A 170 6.43 -32.18 -5.24
CA ARG A 170 6.55 -30.83 -5.81
C ARG A 170 7.91 -30.21 -5.52
N ASP A 171 8.41 -30.36 -4.29
CA ASP A 171 9.73 -29.85 -3.92
C ASP A 171 10.85 -30.59 -4.66
N TYR A 172 10.72 -31.90 -4.86
CA TYR A 172 11.63 -32.72 -5.66
C TYR A 172 11.70 -32.23 -7.12
N LYS A 173 10.57 -32.19 -7.84
CA LYS A 173 10.49 -31.69 -9.23
C LYS A 173 11.05 -30.27 -9.38
N ARG A 174 10.83 -29.43 -8.37
CA ARG A 174 11.37 -28.07 -8.35
C ARG A 174 12.89 -28.04 -8.21
N MET A 175 13.48 -28.95 -7.42
CA MET A 175 14.93 -29.06 -7.26
C MET A 175 15.59 -29.66 -8.49
N GLU A 176 14.95 -30.64 -9.13
CA GLU A 176 15.36 -31.23 -10.40
C GLU A 176 15.40 -30.19 -11.53
N TYR A 177 14.35 -29.37 -11.66
CA TYR A 177 14.35 -28.24 -12.59
C TYR A 177 15.49 -27.24 -12.33
N LYS A 178 15.85 -27.00 -11.06
CA LYS A 178 17.01 -26.15 -10.72
C LYS A 178 18.32 -26.80 -11.14
N GLN A 179 18.44 -28.12 -11.04
CA GLN A 179 19.60 -28.87 -11.48
C GLN A 179 19.78 -28.77 -13.00
N GLN A 180 18.72 -29.07 -13.78
CA GLN A 180 18.73 -28.92 -15.24
C GLN A 180 19.14 -27.51 -15.67
N LYS A 181 18.57 -26.49 -15.02
CA LYS A 181 18.92 -25.09 -15.27
C LYS A 181 20.36 -24.75 -14.90
N LEU A 182 20.90 -25.37 -13.85
CA LEU A 182 22.30 -25.20 -13.46
C LEU A 182 23.22 -25.84 -14.50
N HIS A 183 22.92 -27.03 -15.00
CA HIS A 183 23.67 -27.69 -16.07
C HIS A 183 23.69 -26.84 -17.36
N ALA A 184 22.53 -26.39 -17.84
CA ALA A 184 22.44 -25.49 -18.99
C ALA A 184 23.20 -24.16 -18.80
N LYS A 185 23.35 -23.72 -17.54
CA LYS A 185 24.16 -22.55 -17.21
C LYS A 185 25.65 -22.87 -17.22
N ILE A 186 26.07 -24.02 -16.68
CA ILE A 186 27.48 -24.46 -16.68
C ILE A 186 28.00 -24.54 -18.13
N THR A 187 27.24 -25.16 -19.04
CA THR A 187 27.60 -25.29 -20.46
C THR A 187 27.77 -23.94 -21.17
N THR A 188 26.95 -22.94 -20.83
CA THR A 188 27.01 -21.59 -21.44
C THR A 188 28.01 -20.64 -20.78
N THR A 189 28.54 -20.97 -19.60
CA THR A 189 29.35 -20.02 -18.81
C THR A 189 30.68 -19.65 -19.47
N LYS A 190 31.36 -20.61 -20.13
CA LYS A 190 32.64 -20.35 -20.83
C LYS A 190 32.43 -19.35 -21.98
N LYS A 191 31.48 -19.63 -22.87
CA LYS A 191 31.10 -18.75 -23.99
C LYS A 191 30.66 -17.35 -23.53
N ASP A 192 29.86 -17.28 -22.46
CA ASP A 192 29.43 -16.00 -21.87
C ASP A 192 30.60 -15.17 -21.31
N ILE A 193 31.60 -15.81 -20.73
CA ILE A 193 32.80 -15.15 -20.17
C ILE A 193 33.73 -14.70 -21.31
N GLU A 194 33.92 -15.51 -22.35
CA GLU A 194 34.67 -15.13 -23.56
C GLU A 194 34.02 -13.93 -24.27
N ALA A 195 32.68 -13.94 -24.44
CA ALA A 195 31.97 -12.80 -25.00
C ALA A 195 32.17 -11.51 -24.17
N LYS A 196 32.27 -11.62 -22.84
CA LYS A 196 32.61 -10.49 -21.95
C LYS A 196 34.08 -10.08 -22.06
N LYS A 197 35.02 -11.02 -22.19
CA LYS A 197 36.45 -10.78 -22.45
C LYS A 197 36.60 -9.94 -23.73
N ASN A 198 36.00 -10.39 -24.83
CA ASN A 198 36.07 -9.70 -26.12
C ASN A 198 35.42 -8.31 -26.08
N GLN A 199 34.27 -8.16 -25.39
CA GLN A 199 33.66 -6.84 -25.19
C GLN A 199 34.50 -5.91 -24.30
N TYR A 200 35.25 -6.45 -23.34
CA TYR A 200 36.15 -5.68 -22.49
C TYR A 200 37.36 -5.20 -23.29
N ILE A 201 37.99 -6.09 -24.05
CA ILE A 201 39.13 -5.78 -24.92
C ILE A 201 38.74 -4.70 -25.94
N LYS A 202 37.67 -4.91 -26.73
CA LYS A 202 37.18 -3.92 -27.70
C LYS A 202 36.85 -2.55 -27.08
N ARG A 203 36.43 -2.50 -25.82
CA ARG A 203 36.15 -1.22 -25.13
C ARG A 203 37.42 -0.53 -24.66
N ALA A 204 38.39 -1.29 -24.19
CA ALA A 204 39.65 -0.78 -23.67
C ALA A 204 40.59 -0.34 -24.81
N LEU A 205 40.62 -1.07 -25.93
CA LEU A 205 41.30 -0.65 -27.17
C LEU A 205 40.79 0.70 -27.66
N ARG A 206 39.46 0.88 -27.77
CA ARG A 206 38.86 2.20 -28.10
C ARG A 206 39.22 3.34 -27.14
N GLN A 207 39.73 3.04 -25.95
CA GLN A 207 40.22 4.07 -25.04
C GLN A 207 41.69 4.38 -25.27
N LEU A 208 42.51 3.36 -25.52
CA LEU A 208 43.88 3.54 -25.96
C LEU A 208 43.92 4.32 -27.27
N GLU A 209 43.08 3.97 -28.26
CA GLU A 209 42.92 4.74 -29.51
C GLU A 209 42.62 6.22 -29.24
N ARG A 210 41.81 6.54 -28.22
CA ARG A 210 41.47 7.94 -27.91
C ARG A 210 42.62 8.69 -27.25
N ILE A 211 43.44 7.99 -26.48
CA ILE A 211 44.64 8.55 -25.87
C ILE A 211 45.70 8.77 -26.95
N ALA A 212 45.92 7.77 -27.81
CA ALA A 212 46.77 7.87 -29.00
C ALA A 212 46.31 8.96 -29.97
N ARG A 213 45.00 9.21 -30.13
CA ARG A 213 44.52 10.36 -30.91
C ARG A 213 44.95 11.71 -30.33
N VAL A 214 45.11 11.81 -29.00
CA VAL A 214 45.59 13.07 -28.40
C VAL A 214 47.04 13.31 -28.79
N SER A 215 47.91 12.29 -28.66
CA SER A 215 49.32 12.43 -29.07
C SER A 215 49.45 12.67 -30.57
N ALA A 216 48.69 11.95 -31.40
CA ALA A 216 48.70 12.13 -32.85
C ALA A 216 48.24 13.54 -33.29
N ILE A 217 47.21 14.11 -32.64
CA ILE A 217 46.79 15.50 -32.91
C ILE A 217 47.85 16.49 -32.45
N LYS A 218 48.52 16.28 -31.30
CA LYS A 218 49.62 17.15 -30.87
C LYS A 218 50.77 17.15 -31.87
N HIS A 219 51.15 15.97 -32.36
CA HIS A 219 52.18 15.83 -33.39
C HIS A 219 51.77 16.55 -34.68
N MET A 220 50.52 16.39 -35.11
CA MET A 220 50.00 17.07 -36.30
C MET A 220 49.98 18.59 -36.14
N VAL A 221 49.57 19.12 -34.98
CA VAL A 221 49.62 20.57 -34.71
C VAL A 221 51.06 21.07 -34.80
N LYS A 222 52.02 20.37 -34.18
CA LYS A 222 53.45 20.70 -34.30
C LYS A 222 53.97 20.64 -35.75
N LYS A 223 53.48 19.69 -36.55
CA LYS A 223 53.86 19.58 -37.97
C LYS A 223 53.33 20.79 -38.76
N ILE A 224 52.07 21.18 -38.53
CA ILE A 224 51.47 22.36 -39.16
C ILE A 224 52.17 23.65 -38.72
N GLU A 225 52.62 23.74 -37.46
CA GLU A 225 53.43 24.87 -36.97
C GLU A 225 54.75 24.98 -37.76
N ARG A 226 55.49 23.87 -37.92
CA ARG A 226 56.72 23.86 -38.73
C ARG A 226 56.47 24.19 -40.20
N GLU A 227 55.39 23.68 -40.79
CA GLU A 227 55.01 24.00 -42.18
C GLU A 227 54.59 25.47 -42.32
N LEU A 228 54.00 26.09 -41.29
CA LEU A 228 53.65 27.52 -41.29
C LEU A 228 54.87 28.44 -41.23
N ASP A 229 55.97 27.98 -40.64
CA ASP A 229 57.23 28.73 -40.55
C ASP A 229 58.00 28.73 -41.89
N GLN A 230 57.64 27.86 -42.84
CA GLN A 230 58.34 27.66 -44.13
C GLN A 230 57.56 28.16 -45.36
N VAL A 231 56.29 28.56 -45.22
CA VAL A 231 55.43 28.92 -46.37
C VAL A 231 55.35 30.44 -46.53
N GLU A 232 55.83 30.92 -47.69
CA GLU A 232 55.79 32.34 -48.07
C GLU A 232 54.46 32.76 -48.74
N ASN A 233 53.75 31.82 -49.39
CA ASN A 233 52.49 32.10 -50.10
C ASN A 233 51.30 32.32 -49.15
N GLU A 234 50.67 33.51 -49.21
CA GLU A 234 49.60 33.92 -48.28
C GLU A 234 48.34 33.03 -48.29
N GLU A 235 47.93 32.53 -49.45
CA GLU A 235 46.71 31.70 -49.54
C GLU A 235 46.91 30.33 -48.87
N GLU A 236 48.10 29.75 -49.04
CA GLU A 236 48.48 28.48 -48.42
C GLU A 236 48.66 28.65 -46.92
N ARG A 237 49.26 29.76 -46.49
CA ARG A 237 49.37 30.16 -45.09
C ARG A 237 47.99 30.28 -44.43
N LYS A 238 47.01 30.93 -45.09
CA LYS A 238 45.61 31.01 -44.61
C LYS A 238 44.95 29.63 -44.47
N LYS A 239 45.20 28.70 -45.41
CA LYS A 239 44.70 27.31 -45.36
C LYS A 239 45.31 26.53 -44.18
N LEU A 240 46.63 26.65 -43.97
CA LEU A 240 47.34 26.00 -42.84
C LEU A 240 46.90 26.55 -41.47
N ILE A 241 46.70 27.86 -41.34
CA ILE A 241 46.15 28.47 -40.11
C ILE A 241 44.76 27.91 -39.79
N ASN A 242 43.90 27.73 -40.79
CA ASN A 242 42.57 27.14 -40.60
C ASN A 242 42.65 25.66 -40.19
N LYS A 243 43.59 24.89 -40.75
CA LYS A 243 43.88 23.51 -40.33
C LYS A 243 44.41 23.46 -38.89
N GLN A 244 45.27 24.39 -38.48
CA GLN A 244 45.77 24.49 -37.11
C GLN A 244 44.63 24.82 -36.14
N LYS A 245 43.81 25.84 -36.42
CA LYS A 245 42.65 26.23 -35.59
C LYS A 245 41.66 25.06 -35.41
N THR A 246 41.39 24.31 -36.47
CA THR A 246 40.51 23.13 -36.41
C THR A 246 41.14 21.96 -35.66
N ALA A 247 42.44 21.70 -35.82
CA ALA A 247 43.18 20.70 -35.06
C ALA A 247 43.25 21.03 -33.56
N VAL A 248 43.53 22.28 -33.18
CA VAL A 248 43.58 22.76 -31.78
C VAL A 248 42.22 22.65 -31.11
N THR A 249 41.13 23.03 -31.79
CA THR A 249 39.77 22.85 -31.25
C THR A 249 39.39 21.38 -31.11
N MET A 250 39.87 20.51 -32.00
CA MET A 250 39.72 19.05 -31.88
C MET A 250 40.53 18.48 -30.70
N LEU A 251 41.77 18.94 -30.49
CA LEU A 251 42.63 18.58 -29.36
C LEU A 251 41.95 18.91 -28.03
N LYS A 252 41.55 20.17 -27.82
CA LYS A 252 40.87 20.63 -26.59
C LYS A 252 39.65 19.76 -26.26
N ARG A 253 38.85 19.40 -27.28
CA ARG A 253 37.67 18.53 -27.12
C ARG A 253 38.00 17.09 -26.74
N ILE A 254 39.05 16.51 -27.31
CA ILE A 254 39.44 15.11 -27.07
C ILE A 254 40.17 14.99 -25.73
N GLU A 255 41.09 15.90 -25.41
CA GLU A 255 41.79 15.96 -24.12
C GLU A 255 40.82 16.12 -22.95
N ALA A 256 39.89 17.07 -23.02
CA ALA A 256 38.86 17.22 -21.98
C ALA A 256 38.08 15.91 -21.75
N ARG A 257 37.77 15.16 -22.81
CA ARG A 257 37.10 13.85 -22.70
C ARG A 257 37.99 12.79 -22.05
N VAL A 258 39.29 12.77 -22.36
CA VAL A 258 40.27 11.85 -21.77
C VAL A 258 40.47 12.17 -20.29
N ASN A 259 40.65 13.44 -19.92
CA ASN A 259 40.84 13.90 -18.54
C ASN A 259 39.62 13.61 -17.67
N ILE A 260 38.41 13.91 -18.15
CA ILE A 260 37.16 13.54 -17.46
C ILE A 260 37.08 12.02 -17.27
N HIS A 261 37.56 11.23 -18.23
CA HIS A 261 37.57 9.77 -18.10
C HIS A 261 38.57 9.27 -17.05
N LYS A 262 39.81 9.77 -17.08
CA LYS A 262 40.86 9.47 -16.10
C LYS A 262 40.39 9.82 -14.68
N LEU A 263 39.89 11.04 -14.47
CA LEU A 263 39.33 11.51 -13.20
C LEU A 263 38.17 10.62 -12.69
N ARG A 264 37.21 10.29 -13.56
CA ARG A 264 36.09 9.42 -13.17
C ARG A 264 36.54 8.00 -12.82
N LYS A 265 37.59 7.49 -13.47
CA LYS A 265 38.17 6.17 -13.20
C LYS A 265 38.87 6.15 -11.85
N SER A 266 39.71 7.16 -11.56
CA SER A 266 40.39 7.30 -10.26
C SER A 266 39.39 7.46 -9.12
N GLN A 267 38.40 8.36 -9.25
CA GLN A 267 37.35 8.54 -8.25
C GLN A 267 36.55 7.25 -8.00
N ARG A 268 36.24 6.46 -9.04
CA ARG A 268 35.54 5.17 -8.87
C ARG A 268 36.41 4.15 -8.15
N LYS A 269 37.72 4.10 -8.43
CA LYS A 269 38.68 3.23 -7.75
C LYS A 269 38.77 3.60 -6.27
N ALA A 270 38.98 4.88 -5.96
CA ALA A 270 39.02 5.39 -4.59
C ALA A 270 37.74 5.06 -3.80
N ARG A 271 36.55 5.30 -4.38
CA ARG A 271 35.27 4.95 -3.74
C ARG A 271 35.13 3.45 -3.47
N TRP A 272 35.58 2.61 -4.39
CA TRP A 272 35.53 1.15 -4.21
C TRP A 272 36.52 0.66 -3.17
N ASN A 273 37.75 1.18 -3.16
CA ASN A 273 38.76 0.87 -2.15
C ASN A 273 38.26 1.24 -0.76
N HIS A 274 37.65 2.41 -0.60
CA HIS A 274 37.05 2.81 0.67
C HIS A 274 35.94 1.84 1.13
N ILE A 275 35.07 1.39 0.22
CA ILE A 275 34.05 0.36 0.54
C ILE A 275 34.71 -0.98 0.93
N ALA A 276 35.75 -1.39 0.22
CA ALA A 276 36.45 -2.64 0.44
C ALA A 276 37.17 -2.65 1.81
N ASN A 277 37.84 -1.55 2.17
CA ASN A 277 38.54 -1.40 3.44
C ASN A 277 37.56 -1.51 4.62
N VAL A 278 36.39 -0.87 4.53
CA VAL A 278 35.34 -0.99 5.56
C VAL A 278 34.78 -2.41 5.65
N ILE A 279 34.70 -3.16 4.53
CA ILE A 279 34.30 -4.57 4.53
C ILE A 279 35.38 -5.45 5.18
N LYS A 280 36.66 -5.23 4.86
CA LYS A 280 37.81 -5.94 5.46
C LYS A 280 37.82 -5.72 6.97
N GLY A 281 37.73 -4.46 7.43
CA GLY A 281 37.65 -4.12 8.86
C GLY A 281 36.46 -4.77 9.57
N MET A 282 35.27 -4.80 8.95
CA MET A 282 34.11 -5.50 9.51
C MET A 282 34.35 -7.02 9.66
N ASN A 283 34.99 -7.64 8.69
CA ASN A 283 35.25 -9.08 8.71
C ASN A 283 36.30 -9.44 9.76
N ASN A 284 37.37 -8.65 9.87
CA ASN A 284 38.41 -8.82 10.89
C ASN A 284 37.80 -8.68 12.30
N TYR A 285 37.06 -7.60 12.55
CA TYR A 285 36.35 -7.40 13.81
C TYR A 285 35.41 -8.57 14.14
N LYS A 286 34.66 -9.07 13.14
CA LYS A 286 33.73 -10.20 13.34
C LYS A 286 34.45 -11.50 13.69
N LYS A 287 35.66 -11.74 13.18
CA LYS A 287 36.47 -12.92 13.51
C LYS A 287 36.91 -12.84 14.97
N GLY A 288 37.59 -11.76 15.39
CA GLY A 288 38.02 -11.56 16.78
C GLY A 288 36.86 -11.58 17.76
N TRP A 289 35.79 -10.83 17.49
CA TRP A 289 34.61 -10.82 18.36
C TRP A 289 33.95 -12.20 18.55
N LYS A 290 33.95 -13.05 17.52
CA LYS A 290 33.40 -14.41 17.63
C LYS A 290 34.29 -15.33 18.47
N TYR A 291 35.60 -15.13 18.43
CA TYR A 291 36.55 -15.88 19.23
C TYR A 291 36.35 -15.54 20.72
N ASP A 292 36.39 -14.27 21.08
CA ASP A 292 36.13 -13.79 22.45
C ASP A 292 34.73 -14.19 22.97
N GLN A 293 33.72 -14.18 22.08
CA GLN A 293 32.38 -14.64 22.44
C GLN A 293 32.35 -16.12 22.82
N LYS A 294 33.19 -16.96 22.20
CA LYS A 294 33.31 -18.38 22.59
C LYS A 294 33.95 -18.49 23.98
N LEU A 295 35.03 -17.78 24.24
CA LEU A 295 35.71 -17.78 25.55
C LEU A 295 34.74 -17.41 26.69
N ARG A 296 34.00 -16.31 26.55
CA ARG A 296 33.01 -15.89 27.56
C ARG A 296 31.82 -16.83 27.71
N LYS A 297 31.47 -17.59 26.66
CA LYS A 297 30.44 -18.65 26.78
C LYS A 297 30.97 -19.85 27.57
N LEU A 298 32.25 -20.18 27.41
CA LEU A 298 32.91 -21.20 28.23
C LEU A 298 32.95 -20.78 29.70
N GLU A 299 33.25 -19.51 30.01
CA GLU A 299 33.16 -18.97 31.38
C GLU A 299 31.77 -19.15 31.99
N VAL A 300 30.71 -18.83 31.24
CA VAL A 300 29.33 -19.05 31.71
C VAL A 300 29.05 -20.55 31.90
N ALA A 301 29.53 -21.41 31.01
CA ALA A 301 29.37 -22.85 31.15
C ALA A 301 30.08 -23.38 32.42
N LYS A 302 31.32 -22.97 32.67
CA LYS A 302 32.08 -23.29 33.89
C LYS A 302 31.35 -22.82 35.16
N ALA A 303 30.77 -21.62 35.14
CA ALA A 303 29.98 -21.12 36.26
C ALA A 303 28.66 -21.91 36.46
N VAL A 304 28.01 -22.37 35.39
CA VAL A 304 26.82 -23.23 35.48
C VAL A 304 27.18 -24.59 36.07
N THR A 305 28.29 -25.21 35.63
CA THR A 305 28.73 -26.50 36.16
C THR A 305 29.06 -26.41 37.65
N ALA A 306 29.68 -25.32 38.10
CA ALA A 306 29.95 -25.08 39.53
C ALA A 306 28.66 -25.00 40.37
N VAL A 307 27.65 -24.25 39.91
CA VAL A 307 26.33 -24.18 40.58
C VAL A 307 25.66 -25.55 40.61
N ASN A 308 25.67 -26.28 39.50
CA ASN A 308 25.04 -27.60 39.40
C ASN A 308 25.74 -28.65 40.29
N ALA A 309 27.07 -28.59 40.41
CA ALA A 309 27.83 -29.48 41.28
C ALA A 309 27.44 -29.28 42.76
N ILE A 310 27.33 -28.02 43.20
CA ILE A 310 26.88 -27.69 44.56
C ILE A 310 25.41 -28.11 44.75
N GLN A 311 24.55 -27.91 43.75
CA GLN A 311 23.15 -28.38 43.80
C GLN A 311 23.04 -29.91 43.92
N LYS A 312 23.91 -30.66 43.21
CA LYS A 312 23.96 -32.12 43.34
C LYS A 312 24.35 -32.53 44.76
N ARG A 313 25.37 -31.87 45.36
CA ARG A 313 25.77 -32.11 46.77
C ARG A 313 24.65 -31.82 47.76
N ILE A 314 23.88 -30.75 47.54
CA ILE A 314 22.68 -30.45 48.34
C ILE A 314 21.64 -31.57 48.17
N ASN A 315 21.39 -32.04 46.95
CA ASN A 315 20.42 -33.09 46.70
C ASN A 315 20.83 -34.44 47.31
N THR A 316 22.13 -34.77 47.29
CA THR A 316 22.65 -36.00 47.93
C THR A 316 22.50 -35.91 49.45
N LEU A 317 22.78 -34.75 50.05
CA LEU A 317 22.61 -34.52 51.49
C LEU A 317 21.13 -34.59 51.90
N ILE A 318 20.22 -34.05 51.08
CA ILE A 318 18.77 -34.21 51.30
C ILE A 318 18.34 -35.68 51.15
N HIS A 319 18.94 -36.43 50.23
CA HIS A 319 18.60 -37.84 50.02
C HIS A 319 19.14 -38.75 51.12
N SER A 320 20.37 -38.51 51.62
CA SER A 320 20.92 -39.22 52.77
C SER A 320 20.11 -38.93 54.03
N ALA A 321 19.76 -37.67 54.27
CA ALA A 321 18.93 -37.30 55.41
C ALA A 321 17.52 -37.91 55.37
N LYS A 322 16.96 -38.15 54.18
CA LYS A 322 15.71 -38.91 54.02
C LYS A 322 15.84 -40.39 54.38
N LYS A 323 17.05 -40.96 54.26
CA LYS A 323 17.33 -42.36 54.64
C LYS A 323 17.66 -42.49 56.12
N THR A 324 18.37 -41.53 56.71
CA THR A 324 18.87 -41.60 58.09
C THR A 324 18.01 -40.84 59.11
N GLY A 325 16.99 -40.10 58.66
CA GLY A 325 16.09 -39.33 59.53
C GLY A 325 16.69 -38.05 60.13
N LYS A 326 18.02 -37.83 60.01
CA LYS A 326 18.73 -36.66 60.54
C LYS A 326 19.33 -35.82 59.40
N VAL A 327 19.01 -34.52 59.36
CA VAL A 327 19.60 -33.54 58.42
C VAL A 327 20.71 -32.78 59.13
N ASP A 328 21.93 -32.82 58.62
CA ASP A 328 22.99 -31.90 59.06
C ASP A 328 22.67 -30.48 58.56
N ALA A 329 22.01 -29.70 59.42
CA ALA A 329 21.60 -28.33 59.11
C ALA A 329 22.78 -27.39 58.89
N MET A 330 23.93 -27.65 59.54
CA MET A 330 25.12 -26.81 59.45
C MET A 330 25.81 -27.00 58.10
N GLU A 331 25.96 -28.25 57.65
CA GLU A 331 26.53 -28.57 56.34
C GLU A 331 25.61 -28.10 55.19
N LEU A 332 24.28 -28.24 55.35
CA LEU A 332 23.29 -27.73 54.40
C LEU A 332 23.37 -26.19 54.28
N ASN A 333 23.54 -25.47 55.40
CA ASN A 333 23.73 -24.02 55.40
C ASN A 333 25.03 -23.63 54.69
N LYS A 334 26.16 -24.29 54.99
CA LYS A 334 27.44 -24.07 54.27
C LYS A 334 27.32 -24.30 52.76
N LEU A 335 26.59 -25.33 52.33
CA LEU A 335 26.37 -25.63 50.90
C LEU A 335 25.42 -24.63 50.23
N THR A 336 24.39 -24.15 50.93
CA THR A 336 23.49 -23.12 50.40
C THR A 336 24.17 -21.77 50.24
N ASP A 337 25.08 -21.39 51.14
CA ASP A 337 25.92 -20.19 51.01
C ASP A 337 26.92 -20.30 49.85
N LYS A 338 27.60 -21.44 49.73
CA LYS A 338 28.46 -21.74 48.57
C LYS A 338 27.67 -21.68 47.25
N LYS A 339 26.43 -22.16 47.25
CA LYS A 339 25.52 -22.07 46.08
C LYS A 339 25.14 -20.62 45.77
N ASN A 340 24.84 -19.80 46.79
CA ASN A 340 24.52 -18.38 46.60
C ASN A 340 25.73 -17.60 46.04
N ALA A 341 26.94 -17.86 46.54
CA ALA A 341 28.17 -17.31 46.00
C ALA A 341 28.42 -17.74 44.54
N ALA A 342 28.26 -19.02 44.23
CA ALA A 342 28.36 -19.54 42.86
C ALA A 342 27.29 -18.97 41.91
N MET A 343 26.07 -18.76 42.40
CA MET A 343 24.99 -18.08 41.67
C MET A 343 25.33 -16.62 41.35
N ASN A 344 25.94 -15.88 42.30
CA ASN A 344 26.42 -14.52 42.07
C ASN A 344 27.51 -14.47 40.99
N ILE A 345 28.46 -15.43 40.99
CA ILE A 345 29.49 -15.56 39.96
C ILE A 345 28.84 -15.86 38.59
N LEU A 346 27.87 -16.77 38.55
CA LEU A 346 27.12 -17.10 37.33
C LEU A 346 26.35 -15.88 36.79
N GLU A 347 25.73 -15.08 37.64
CA GLU A 347 25.05 -13.85 37.25
C GLU A 347 26.02 -12.80 36.72
N LYS A 348 27.19 -12.61 37.36
CA LYS A 348 28.27 -11.74 36.86
C LYS A 348 28.74 -12.19 35.47
N ALA A 349 29.04 -13.47 35.28
CA ALA A 349 29.48 -14.03 33.99
C ALA A 349 28.41 -13.86 32.89
N ARG A 350 27.14 -14.15 33.19
CA ARG A 350 26.01 -13.93 32.26
C ARG A 350 25.86 -12.45 31.88
N SER A 351 26.00 -11.55 32.85
CA SER A 351 25.90 -10.11 32.61
C SER A 351 27.05 -9.58 31.74
N ALA A 352 28.27 -10.08 31.96
CA ALA A 352 29.46 -9.74 31.18
C ALA A 352 29.32 -10.23 29.73
N LEU A 353 28.85 -11.46 29.52
CA LEU A 353 28.56 -12.01 28.19
C LEU A 353 27.49 -11.19 27.47
N GLU A 354 26.38 -10.85 28.13
CA GLU A 354 25.32 -10.01 27.53
C GLU A 354 25.84 -8.63 27.09
N LEU A 355 26.65 -7.97 27.94
CA LEU A 355 27.24 -6.67 27.63
C LEU A 355 28.23 -6.76 26.47
N PHE A 356 29.05 -7.81 26.44
CA PHE A 356 30.00 -8.07 25.36
C PHE A 356 29.29 -8.32 24.02
N GLU A 357 28.26 -9.16 24.02
CA GLU A 357 27.45 -9.42 22.83
C GLU A 357 26.76 -8.15 22.31
N GLU A 358 26.22 -7.32 23.21
CA GLU A 358 25.57 -6.07 22.82
C GLU A 358 26.56 -5.07 22.21
N LYS A 359 27.76 -4.92 22.78
CA LYS A 359 28.84 -4.08 22.24
C LYS A 359 29.25 -4.56 20.84
N GLY A 360 29.52 -5.86 20.66
CA GLY A 360 29.93 -6.39 19.35
C GLY A 360 28.86 -6.34 18.28
N GLU A 361 27.60 -6.64 18.63
CA GLU A 361 26.47 -6.47 17.72
C GLU A 361 26.30 -5.00 17.28
N LYS A 362 26.53 -4.03 18.19
CA LYS A 362 26.46 -2.60 17.89
C LYS A 362 27.55 -2.21 16.88
N THR A 363 28.79 -2.65 17.09
CA THR A 363 29.93 -2.36 16.19
C THR A 363 29.72 -2.95 14.79
N ILE A 364 29.34 -4.23 14.70
CA ILE A 364 29.02 -4.89 13.41
C ILE A 364 27.88 -4.17 12.69
N ARG A 365 26.88 -3.70 13.43
CA ARG A 365 25.75 -2.94 12.87
C ARG A 365 26.20 -1.61 12.30
N ASN A 366 27.11 -0.90 12.97
CA ASN A 366 27.68 0.36 12.49
C ASN A 366 28.46 0.15 11.18
N TYR A 367 29.30 -0.88 11.11
CA TYR A 367 29.97 -1.27 9.86
C TYR A 367 28.98 -1.55 8.73
N LYS A 368 27.96 -2.39 8.99
CA LYS A 368 26.91 -2.70 7.99
C LYS A 368 26.20 -1.44 7.49
N LEU A 369 25.87 -0.52 8.39
CA LEU A 369 25.23 0.74 8.02
C LEU A 369 26.18 1.65 7.22
N ARG A 370 27.46 1.74 7.60
CA ARG A 370 28.50 2.50 6.88
C ARG A 370 28.67 1.98 5.45
N ILE A 371 28.82 0.66 5.28
CA ILE A 371 28.93 0.01 3.96
C ILE A 371 27.70 0.32 3.09
N LEU A 372 26.49 0.23 3.65
CA LEU A 372 25.25 0.53 2.93
C LEU A 372 25.18 2.01 2.53
N ARG A 373 25.57 2.94 3.42
CA ARG A 373 25.62 4.39 3.12
C ARG A 373 26.60 4.72 2.00
N LEU A 374 27.80 4.15 2.04
CA LEU A 374 28.81 4.32 0.98
C LEU A 374 28.33 3.79 -0.37
N LYS A 375 27.71 2.59 -0.38
CA LYS A 375 27.09 2.03 -1.60
C LYS A 375 25.93 2.87 -2.13
N MET A 376 25.19 3.53 -1.24
CA MET A 376 24.12 4.45 -1.61
C MET A 376 24.69 5.75 -2.22
N ALA A 377 25.74 6.31 -1.62
CA ALA A 377 26.42 7.49 -2.13
C ALA A 377 27.01 7.25 -3.53
N ASP A 378 27.73 6.13 -3.75
CA ASP A 378 28.23 5.76 -5.08
C ASP A 378 27.09 5.62 -6.11
N ALA A 379 25.96 5.03 -5.73
CA ALA A 379 24.81 4.92 -6.62
C ALA A 379 24.20 6.30 -6.96
N LYS A 380 24.13 7.23 -6.00
CA LYS A 380 23.63 8.61 -6.21
C LYS A 380 24.54 9.41 -7.14
N ILE A 381 25.85 9.35 -6.93
CA ILE A 381 26.85 10.00 -7.80
C ILE A 381 26.74 9.45 -9.23
N ARG A 382 26.58 8.14 -9.41
CA ARG A 382 26.37 7.58 -10.75
C ARG A 382 25.05 8.00 -11.39
N ILE A 383 24.01 8.24 -10.59
CA ILE A 383 22.74 8.79 -11.10
C ILE A 383 22.98 10.20 -11.63
N SER A 384 23.67 11.08 -10.89
CA SER A 384 23.96 12.44 -11.36
C SER A 384 24.85 12.43 -12.61
N GLU A 385 25.90 11.59 -12.66
CA GLU A 385 26.73 11.39 -13.86
C GLU A 385 25.89 11.03 -15.10
N HIS A 386 24.96 10.07 -14.95
CA HIS A 386 24.07 9.67 -16.05
C HIS A 386 23.02 10.72 -16.40
N GLN A 387 22.60 11.54 -15.43
CA GLN A 387 21.65 12.62 -15.63
C GLN A 387 22.29 13.75 -16.45
N LEU A 388 23.50 14.20 -16.07
CA LEU A 388 24.28 15.16 -16.86
C LEU A 388 24.51 14.67 -18.30
N SER A 389 24.90 13.40 -18.45
CA SER A 389 25.09 12.80 -19.78
C SER A 389 23.79 12.71 -20.61
N LYS A 390 22.64 12.55 -19.95
CA LYS A 390 21.32 12.54 -20.59
C LYS A 390 20.92 13.95 -20.99
N ASP A 391 21.13 14.94 -20.14
CA ASP A 391 20.73 16.32 -20.40
C ASP A 391 21.57 16.92 -21.53
N ALA A 392 22.89 16.66 -21.56
CA ALA A 392 23.73 16.97 -22.73
C ALA A 392 23.19 16.33 -24.02
N ALA A 393 22.77 15.05 -23.97
CA ALA A 393 22.19 14.39 -25.14
C ALA A 393 20.82 14.95 -25.57
N LYS A 394 20.05 15.56 -24.66
CA LYS A 394 18.81 16.26 -25.03
C LYS A 394 19.10 17.56 -25.77
N VAL A 395 20.11 18.32 -25.31
CA VAL A 395 20.55 19.55 -25.98
C VAL A 395 20.95 19.24 -27.41
N THR A 396 21.86 18.26 -27.61
CA THR A 396 22.26 17.80 -28.95
C THR A 396 21.07 17.34 -29.79
N LYS A 397 20.12 16.60 -29.21
CA LYS A 397 18.91 16.19 -29.93
C LYS A 397 18.08 17.39 -30.39
N LYS A 398 17.89 18.40 -29.54
CA LYS A 398 17.13 19.61 -29.85
C LYS A 398 17.82 20.39 -30.98
N GLU A 399 19.12 20.61 -30.87
CA GLU A 399 19.95 21.30 -31.87
C GLU A 399 19.85 20.65 -33.26
N PHE A 400 20.04 19.33 -33.37
CA PHE A 400 19.93 18.65 -34.66
C PHE A 400 18.49 18.57 -35.19
N LEU A 401 17.48 18.50 -34.32
CA LEU A 401 16.09 18.63 -34.76
C LEU A 401 15.81 20.01 -35.36
N THR A 402 16.27 21.08 -34.72
CA THR A 402 16.13 22.44 -35.27
C THR A 402 16.84 22.59 -36.60
N ARG A 403 18.04 22.00 -36.77
CA ARG A 403 18.74 22.00 -38.06
C ARG A 403 18.00 21.20 -39.14
N ILE A 404 17.37 20.07 -38.79
CA ILE A 404 16.53 19.29 -39.70
C ILE A 404 15.32 20.12 -40.16
N ASP A 405 14.67 20.83 -39.23
CA ASP A 405 13.49 21.63 -39.57
C ASP A 405 13.87 22.81 -40.47
N LYS A 406 15.00 23.49 -40.21
CA LYS A 406 15.56 24.51 -41.11
C LYS A 406 15.86 23.95 -42.50
N LEU A 407 16.53 22.79 -42.59
CA LEU A 407 16.83 22.14 -43.88
C LEU A 407 15.57 21.67 -44.63
N LYS A 408 14.54 21.23 -43.91
CA LYS A 408 13.25 20.86 -44.52
C LYS A 408 12.48 22.07 -45.04
N LYS A 409 12.54 23.21 -44.33
CA LYS A 409 11.97 24.48 -44.83
C LYS A 409 12.68 24.91 -46.11
N LEU A 410 14.01 24.85 -46.14
CA LEU A 410 14.79 25.09 -47.36
C LEU A 410 14.40 24.13 -48.48
N GLN A 411 14.30 22.82 -48.19
CA GLN A 411 13.88 21.81 -49.18
C GLN A 411 12.49 22.08 -49.80
N LYS A 412 11.61 22.80 -49.10
CA LYS A 412 10.24 23.10 -49.53
C LYS A 412 10.12 24.36 -50.40
N ARG A 413 11.15 25.22 -50.46
CA ARG A 413 11.11 26.39 -51.35
C ARG A 413 11.25 25.92 -52.80
N MET A 414 10.33 26.37 -53.67
CA MET A 414 10.36 26.12 -55.12
C MET A 414 11.64 26.77 -55.69
N GLY A 415 12.39 26.08 -56.57
CA GLY A 415 13.60 26.62 -57.20
C GLY A 415 14.97 26.05 -56.76
N LEU A 416 15.03 24.97 -55.98
CA LEU A 416 16.33 24.35 -55.64
C LEU A 416 16.86 23.46 -56.78
N CYS A 417 18.05 23.78 -57.30
CA CYS A 417 18.74 22.94 -58.29
C CYS A 417 18.95 21.47 -57.80
N PRO A 418 19.03 20.49 -58.71
CA PRO A 418 19.15 19.07 -58.37
C PRO A 418 20.33 18.74 -57.41
N LEU A 419 21.48 19.40 -57.60
CA LEU A 419 22.67 19.25 -56.75
C LEU A 419 22.42 19.72 -55.32
N ASN A 420 21.76 20.87 -55.14
CA ASN A 420 21.39 21.39 -53.83
C ASN A 420 20.35 20.48 -53.13
N ARG A 421 19.43 19.90 -53.89
CA ARG A 421 18.46 18.91 -53.40
C ARG A 421 19.16 17.65 -52.87
N LEU A 422 20.17 17.15 -53.57
CA LEU A 422 21.02 16.03 -53.14
C LEU A 422 21.84 16.37 -51.89
N ARG A 423 22.43 17.57 -51.83
CA ARG A 423 23.21 18.06 -50.68
C ARG A 423 22.34 18.17 -49.41
N ILE A 424 21.13 18.71 -49.54
CA ILE A 424 20.14 18.75 -48.45
C ILE A 424 19.74 17.34 -48.01
N LYS A 425 19.46 16.42 -48.96
CA LYS A 425 19.12 15.02 -48.66
C LYS A 425 20.24 14.31 -47.90
N ARG A 426 21.51 14.52 -48.27
CA ARG A 426 22.70 13.98 -47.57
C ARG A 426 22.82 14.56 -46.16
N ARG A 427 22.76 15.90 -45.98
CA ARG A 427 22.81 16.55 -44.66
C ARG A 427 21.66 16.10 -43.75
N LEU A 428 20.46 15.93 -44.28
CA LEU A 428 19.31 15.38 -43.54
C LEU A 428 19.55 13.95 -43.04
N ARG A 429 20.22 13.08 -43.82
CA ARG A 429 20.58 11.73 -43.35
C ARG A 429 21.55 11.80 -42.16
N VAL A 430 22.59 12.63 -42.25
CA VAL A 430 23.58 12.82 -41.17
C VAL A 430 22.90 13.32 -39.91
N TYR A 431 22.08 14.38 -39.99
CA TYR A 431 21.39 14.92 -38.81
C TYR A 431 20.37 13.93 -38.23
N LYS A 432 19.64 13.18 -39.07
CA LYS A 432 18.75 12.10 -38.59
C LYS A 432 19.52 11.01 -37.86
N LYS A 433 20.73 10.66 -38.33
CA LYS A 433 21.63 9.71 -37.65
C LYS A 433 22.06 10.23 -36.27
N GLU A 434 22.43 11.50 -36.17
CA GLU A 434 22.79 12.14 -34.88
C GLU A 434 21.61 12.17 -33.89
N VAL A 435 20.41 12.53 -34.37
CA VAL A 435 19.18 12.48 -33.55
C VAL A 435 18.91 11.05 -33.05
N SER A 436 19.13 10.03 -33.89
CA SER A 436 19.00 8.62 -33.50
C SER A 436 20.02 8.22 -32.42
N ILE A 437 21.28 8.63 -32.57
CA ILE A 437 22.35 8.40 -31.59
C ILE A 437 22.01 9.06 -30.26
N ALA A 438 21.63 10.34 -30.27
CA ALA A 438 21.24 11.09 -29.08
C ALA A 438 20.02 10.45 -28.38
N THR A 439 19.00 10.06 -29.14
CA THR A 439 17.81 9.38 -28.63
C THR A 439 18.15 8.03 -27.98
N ARG A 440 19.03 7.24 -28.60
CA ARG A 440 19.52 5.97 -28.05
C ARG A 440 20.33 6.20 -26.76
N LYS A 441 21.13 7.27 -26.68
CA LYS A 441 21.88 7.67 -25.48
C LYS A 441 20.95 8.08 -24.32
N ILE A 442 19.92 8.89 -24.59
CA ILE A 442 18.87 9.26 -23.62
C ILE A 442 18.18 8.00 -23.08
N ARG A 443 17.79 7.07 -23.95
CA ARG A 443 17.15 5.81 -23.55
C ARG A 443 18.07 4.94 -22.67
N ARG A 444 19.34 4.78 -23.05
CA ARG A 444 20.35 4.03 -22.28
C ARG A 444 20.57 4.64 -20.89
N ASN A 445 20.73 5.97 -20.82
CA ASN A 445 20.91 6.67 -19.54
C ASN A 445 19.67 6.58 -18.67
N ASN A 446 18.45 6.74 -19.21
CA ASN A 446 17.20 6.53 -18.48
C ASN A 446 17.13 5.12 -17.86
N LYS A 447 17.50 4.08 -18.62
CA LYS A 447 17.52 2.69 -18.12
C LYS A 447 18.53 2.52 -16.97
N ARG A 448 19.72 3.11 -17.07
CA ARG A 448 20.76 3.08 -16.02
C ARG A 448 20.36 3.87 -14.78
N ILE A 449 19.79 5.07 -14.94
CA ILE A 449 19.27 5.88 -13.83
C ILE A 449 18.17 5.11 -13.10
N HIS A 450 17.25 4.49 -13.83
CA HIS A 450 16.18 3.70 -13.23
C HIS A 450 16.71 2.51 -12.42
N SER A 451 17.66 1.74 -12.96
CA SER A 451 18.25 0.60 -12.24
C SER A 451 19.02 1.05 -10.99
N LEU A 452 19.74 2.17 -11.05
CA LEU A 452 20.42 2.74 -9.88
C LEU A 452 19.43 3.29 -8.83
N LYS A 453 18.32 3.92 -9.25
CA LYS A 453 17.25 4.35 -8.32
C LYS A 453 16.65 3.15 -7.58
N ILE A 454 16.37 2.06 -8.29
CA ILE A 454 15.90 0.80 -7.67
C ILE A 454 16.96 0.26 -6.68
N ARG A 455 18.24 0.34 -7.02
CA ARG A 455 19.34 -0.07 -6.12
C ARG A 455 19.40 0.80 -4.86
N VAL A 456 19.24 2.11 -4.97
CA VAL A 456 19.16 3.03 -3.83
C VAL A 456 17.98 2.65 -2.93
N GLU A 457 16.78 2.47 -3.49
CA GLU A 457 15.61 2.03 -2.72
C GLU A 457 15.83 0.68 -2.02
N SER A 458 16.50 -0.26 -2.67
CA SER A 458 16.85 -1.57 -2.09
C SER A 458 17.80 -1.41 -0.89
N ILE A 459 18.81 -0.55 -1.02
CA ILE A 459 19.76 -0.25 0.07
C ILE A 459 19.02 0.42 1.24
N GLU A 460 18.15 1.40 0.98
CA GLU A 460 17.33 2.03 2.01
C GLU A 460 16.41 1.03 2.74
N ARG A 461 15.85 0.05 2.03
CA ARG A 461 15.07 -1.03 2.64
C ARG A 461 15.93 -1.90 3.56
N ARG A 462 17.17 -2.20 3.17
CA ARG A 462 18.13 -2.95 4.01
C ARG A 462 18.51 -2.17 5.28
N ILE A 463 18.78 -0.86 5.15
CA ILE A 463 19.03 0.02 6.30
C ILE A 463 17.83 0.01 7.26
N ARG A 464 16.62 0.18 6.72
CA ARG A 464 15.37 0.11 7.51
C ARG A 464 15.20 -1.24 8.20
N LEU A 465 15.50 -2.35 7.52
CA LEU A 465 15.38 -3.69 8.10
C LEU A 465 16.35 -3.90 9.28
N ILE A 466 17.59 -3.42 9.17
CA ILE A 466 18.56 -3.44 10.28
C ILE A 466 18.02 -2.65 11.47
N GLN A 467 17.45 -1.46 11.24
CA GLN A 467 16.85 -0.64 12.28
C GLN A 467 15.63 -1.31 12.92
N LYS A 468 14.75 -1.93 12.12
CA LYS A 468 13.59 -2.68 12.62
C LYS A 468 13.98 -3.86 13.48
N LYS A 469 15.01 -4.63 13.10
CA LYS A 469 15.51 -5.75 13.90
C LYS A 469 16.02 -5.28 15.26
N ARG A 470 16.79 -4.19 15.29
CA ARG A 470 17.24 -3.55 16.55
C ARG A 470 16.06 -3.15 17.43
N ILE A 471 15.09 -2.46 16.84
CA ILE A 471 13.89 -2.00 17.52
C ILE A 471 13.09 -3.18 18.10
N ALA A 472 12.92 -4.25 17.32
CA ALA A 472 12.22 -5.45 17.78
C ALA A 472 12.94 -6.10 18.97
N LYS A 473 14.28 -6.20 18.94
CA LYS A 473 15.08 -6.72 20.07
C LYS A 473 14.87 -5.86 21.33
N ILE A 474 14.91 -4.54 21.20
CA ILE A 474 14.67 -3.60 22.32
C ILE A 474 13.26 -3.73 22.88
N VAL A 475 12.24 -3.79 22.02
CA VAL A 475 10.84 -3.93 22.45
C VAL A 475 10.60 -5.26 23.16
N ARG A 476 11.18 -6.37 22.65
CA ARG A 476 11.10 -7.68 23.31
C ARG A 476 11.74 -7.64 24.69
N LYS A 477 12.96 -7.10 24.81
CA LYS A 477 13.65 -6.97 26.12
C LYS A 477 12.86 -6.07 27.08
N LEU A 478 12.28 -4.98 26.59
CA LEU A 478 11.40 -4.12 27.40
C LEU A 478 10.14 -4.86 27.88
N ASN A 479 9.47 -5.60 27.00
CA ASN A 479 8.29 -6.37 27.37
C ASN A 479 8.62 -7.49 28.35
N HIS A 480 9.76 -8.16 28.19
CA HIS A 480 10.27 -9.16 29.13
C HIS A 480 10.50 -8.57 30.52
N LEU A 481 11.16 -7.40 30.60
CA LEU A 481 11.38 -6.71 31.87
C LEU A 481 10.05 -6.27 32.53
N LYS A 482 9.08 -5.78 31.74
CA LYS A 482 7.74 -5.46 32.25
C LYS A 482 6.98 -6.71 32.71
N GLY A 483 7.10 -7.82 31.99
CA GLY A 483 6.51 -9.10 32.38
C GLY A 483 7.07 -9.62 33.69
N LYS A 484 8.40 -9.59 33.86
CA LYS A 484 9.08 -9.90 35.13
C LYS A 484 8.58 -9.02 36.27
N LEU A 485 8.49 -7.70 36.05
CA LEU A 485 7.97 -6.76 37.05
C LEU A 485 6.53 -7.10 37.47
N ASN A 486 5.67 -7.42 36.50
CA ASN A 486 4.29 -7.81 36.80
C ASN A 486 4.22 -9.15 37.55
N GLY A 487 5.06 -10.13 37.19
CA GLY A 487 5.15 -11.40 37.91
C GLY A 487 5.55 -11.21 39.37
N VAL A 488 6.55 -10.37 39.65
CA VAL A 488 6.95 -10.01 41.02
C VAL A 488 5.82 -9.31 41.78
N ARG A 489 5.06 -8.42 41.12
CA ARG A 489 3.88 -7.78 41.74
C ARG A 489 2.79 -8.78 42.10
N HIS A 490 2.50 -9.74 41.22
CA HIS A 490 1.55 -10.81 41.52
C HIS A 490 2.03 -11.70 42.66
N GLN A 491 3.33 -12.02 42.73
CA GLN A 491 3.91 -12.76 43.85
C GLN A 491 3.79 -11.98 45.17
N ILE A 492 4.06 -10.68 45.17
CA ILE A 492 3.84 -9.81 46.35
C ILE A 492 2.37 -9.84 46.78
N MET A 493 1.43 -9.73 45.83
CA MET A 493 0.01 -9.78 46.14
C MET A 493 -0.41 -11.16 46.68
N ALA A 494 0.03 -12.25 46.06
CA ALA A 494 -0.28 -13.60 46.49
C ALA A 494 0.24 -13.90 47.91
N VAL A 495 1.44 -13.41 48.24
CA VAL A 495 2.00 -13.53 49.59
C VAL A 495 1.23 -12.66 50.60
N ARG A 496 0.77 -11.45 50.20
CA ARG A 496 -0.05 -10.58 51.06
C ARG A 496 -1.45 -11.13 51.34
N VAL A 497 -2.04 -11.90 50.43
CA VAL A 497 -3.37 -12.52 50.61
C VAL A 497 -3.31 -13.70 51.59
N ARG A 498 -2.16 -14.38 51.72
CA ARG A 498 -1.95 -15.51 52.65
C ARG A 498 -1.59 -15.08 54.09
N LYS A 499 -1.95 -13.86 54.48
CA LYS A 499 -1.58 -13.22 55.75
C LYS A 499 -2.14 -13.89 57.01
N ASN A 500 -3.11 -14.80 56.88
CA ASN A 500 -3.78 -15.49 57.99
C ASN A 500 -3.15 -16.86 58.30
N SER A 501 -1.86 -17.06 58.00
CA SER A 501 -1.15 -18.33 58.30
C SER A 501 -0.13 -18.12 59.42
N THR A 502 0.16 -19.18 60.16
CA THR A 502 1.14 -19.26 61.27
C THR A 502 2.58 -18.86 60.89
N GLN A 503 2.85 -18.57 59.60
CA GLN A 503 4.17 -18.20 59.06
C GLN A 503 4.30 -16.70 58.69
N LYS A 504 3.64 -15.81 59.43
CA LYS A 504 3.53 -14.37 59.12
C LYS A 504 4.90 -13.68 58.94
N ASP A 505 5.89 -13.99 59.77
CA ASP A 505 7.21 -13.34 59.70
C ASP A 505 8.05 -13.80 58.51
N ILE A 506 8.03 -15.10 58.20
CA ILE A 506 8.67 -15.68 57.01
C ILE A 506 8.05 -15.06 55.74
N LEU A 507 6.72 -14.92 55.70
CA LEU A 507 6.01 -14.30 54.58
C LEU A 507 6.35 -12.80 54.46
N MET A 508 6.56 -12.08 55.57
CA MET A 508 6.97 -10.67 55.58
C MET A 508 8.40 -10.45 55.07
N VAL A 509 9.36 -11.31 55.44
CA VAL A 509 10.73 -11.30 54.89
C VAL A 509 10.70 -11.57 53.38
N LYS A 510 9.86 -12.51 52.94
CA LYS A 510 9.63 -12.81 51.51
C LYS A 510 9.00 -11.62 50.76
N VAL A 511 8.11 -10.85 51.38
CA VAL A 511 7.58 -9.61 50.79
C VAL A 511 8.67 -8.55 50.67
N ARG A 512 9.49 -8.33 51.70
CA ARG A 512 10.59 -7.34 51.68
C ARG A 512 11.61 -7.65 50.58
N THR A 513 12.01 -8.91 50.44
CA THR A 513 12.91 -9.36 49.35
C THR A 513 12.28 -9.17 47.97
N LEU A 514 11.01 -9.54 47.78
CA LEU A 514 10.28 -9.30 46.52
C LEU A 514 10.11 -7.80 46.21
N GLN A 515 9.93 -6.95 47.21
CA GLN A 515 9.86 -5.49 47.06
C GLN A 515 11.22 -4.89 46.63
N ASN A 516 12.32 -5.39 47.18
CA ASN A 516 13.67 -5.02 46.75
C ASN A 516 13.90 -5.40 45.28
N ILE A 517 13.50 -6.61 44.87
CA ILE A 517 13.52 -7.05 43.47
C ILE A 517 12.63 -6.15 42.60
N GLU A 518 11.44 -5.76 43.07
CA GLU A 518 10.55 -4.82 42.37
C GLU A 518 11.23 -3.45 42.14
N LYS A 519 11.90 -2.91 43.16
CA LYS A 519 12.65 -1.64 43.10
C LYS A 519 13.82 -1.73 42.11
N GLN A 520 14.58 -2.82 42.14
CA GLN A 520 15.67 -3.07 41.20
C GLN A 520 15.16 -3.20 39.75
N LEU A 521 14.07 -3.93 39.51
CA LEU A 521 13.45 -4.06 38.19
C LEU A 521 12.90 -2.73 37.67
N LYS A 522 12.24 -1.92 38.52
CA LYS A 522 11.80 -0.55 38.18
C LYS A 522 12.98 0.31 37.74
N ASN A 523 14.08 0.30 38.49
CA ASN A 523 15.29 1.04 38.16
C ASN A 523 15.95 0.55 36.86
N THR A 524 15.96 -0.77 36.64
CA THR A 524 16.49 -1.38 35.41
C THR A 524 15.64 -1.00 34.19
N ILE A 525 14.30 -1.01 34.31
CA ILE A 525 13.40 -0.54 33.26
C ILE A 525 13.61 0.94 32.97
N ARG A 526 13.71 1.79 34.01
CA ARG A 526 14.00 3.23 33.84
C ARG A 526 15.32 3.46 33.10
N ARG A 527 16.41 2.81 33.52
CA ARG A 527 17.73 2.87 32.87
C ARG A 527 17.65 2.37 31.42
N PHE A 528 16.95 1.26 31.17
CA PHE A 528 16.78 0.69 29.83
C PHE A 528 15.99 1.62 28.88
N VAL A 529 14.93 2.26 29.38
CA VAL A 529 14.13 3.24 28.63
C VAL A 529 14.94 4.52 28.36
N LYS A 530 15.71 5.03 29.34
CA LYS A 530 16.60 6.20 29.15
C LYS A 530 17.64 5.91 28.07
N ARG A 531 18.36 4.78 28.16
CA ARG A 531 19.41 4.36 27.21
C ARG A 531 18.87 4.14 25.79
N ASN A 532 17.63 3.66 25.66
CA ASN A 532 17.00 3.36 24.36
C ASN A 532 15.96 4.39 23.89
N GLY A 533 15.81 5.51 24.58
CA GLY A 533 14.74 6.49 24.34
C GLY A 533 14.71 7.01 22.89
N HIS A 534 15.87 7.34 22.32
CA HIS A 534 15.97 7.76 20.92
C HIS A 534 15.50 6.66 19.94
N VAL A 535 15.78 5.39 20.22
CA VAL A 535 15.37 4.26 19.36
C VAL A 535 13.87 4.00 19.45
N ILE A 536 13.29 4.16 20.64
CA ILE A 536 11.84 4.05 20.88
C ILE A 536 11.09 5.18 20.18
N ARG A 537 11.58 6.44 20.25
CA ARG A 537 11.02 7.57 19.47
C ARG A 537 11.11 7.30 17.96
N LYS A 538 12.23 6.75 17.49
CA LYS A 538 12.44 6.38 16.08
C LYS A 538 11.53 5.25 15.62
N LEU A 539 11.10 4.36 16.52
CA LEU A 539 10.11 3.31 16.23
C LEU A 539 8.75 3.92 15.85
N GLU A 540 8.32 5.00 16.51
CA GLU A 540 7.07 5.68 16.12
C GLU A 540 7.18 6.31 14.73
N GLN A 541 8.31 6.96 14.44
CA GLN A 541 8.58 7.53 13.11
C GLN A 541 8.61 6.44 12.03
N LEU A 542 9.28 5.31 12.27
CA LEU A 542 9.31 4.18 11.34
C LEU A 542 7.92 3.58 11.12
N ARG A 543 7.11 3.45 12.17
CA ARG A 543 5.71 2.99 12.07
C ARG A 543 4.86 3.94 11.23
N LYS A 544 5.01 5.26 11.40
CA LYS A 544 4.35 6.28 10.56
C LYS A 544 4.81 6.17 9.10
N ALA A 545 6.12 6.10 8.87
CA ALA A 545 6.70 5.93 7.53
C ALA A 545 6.28 4.60 6.86
N GLU A 546 6.11 3.52 7.63
CA GLU A 546 5.58 2.25 7.14
C GLU A 546 4.12 2.34 6.72
N LEU A 547 3.29 3.02 7.52
CA LEU A 547 1.89 3.27 7.18
C LEU A 547 1.77 4.12 5.90
N GLU A 548 2.58 5.17 5.80
CA GLU A 548 2.66 6.00 4.59
C GLU A 548 3.17 5.24 3.37
N ALA A 549 4.22 4.43 3.54
CA ALA A 549 4.74 3.58 2.48
C ALA A 549 3.69 2.55 2.01
N ALA A 550 2.95 1.95 2.94
CA ALA A 550 1.84 1.05 2.62
C ALA A 550 0.71 1.78 1.88
N ARG A 551 0.38 3.01 2.31
CA ARG A 551 -0.61 3.88 1.65
C ARG A 551 -0.18 4.25 0.23
N LYS A 552 1.07 4.69 0.05
CA LYS A 552 1.66 5.01 -1.27
C LYS A 552 1.70 3.77 -2.15
N TYR A 553 2.12 2.63 -1.62
CA TYR A 553 2.15 1.35 -2.35
C TYR A 553 0.76 0.94 -2.82
N TYR A 554 -0.25 0.98 -1.94
CA TYR A 554 -1.66 0.72 -2.30
C TYR A 554 -2.15 1.67 -3.40
N LYS A 555 -1.93 2.99 -3.26
CA LYS A 555 -2.31 3.99 -4.27
C LYS A 555 -1.65 3.72 -5.62
N ASN A 556 -0.35 3.40 -5.64
CA ASN A 556 0.41 3.11 -6.85
C ASN A 556 -0.11 1.85 -7.54
N LYS A 557 -0.32 0.76 -6.79
CA LYS A 557 -0.87 -0.49 -7.36
C LYS A 557 -2.28 -0.28 -7.91
N LYS A 558 -3.12 0.50 -7.21
CA LYS A 558 -4.46 0.87 -7.68
C LYS A 558 -4.41 1.70 -8.97
N ALA A 559 -3.47 2.65 -9.07
CA ALA A 559 -3.27 3.45 -10.28
C ALA A 559 -2.79 2.59 -11.47
N ILE A 560 -1.86 1.66 -11.24
CA ILE A 560 -1.39 0.71 -12.27
C ILE A 560 -2.54 -0.18 -12.73
N ALA A 561 -3.35 -0.72 -11.82
CA ALA A 561 -4.51 -1.54 -12.17
C ALA A 561 -5.53 -0.77 -13.03
N LYS A 562 -5.77 0.52 -12.73
CA LYS A 562 -6.60 1.39 -13.58
C LYS A 562 -5.99 1.59 -14.97
N ARG A 563 -4.68 1.88 -15.07
CA ARG A 563 -3.99 2.01 -16.36
C ARG A 563 -4.08 0.73 -17.18
N MET A 564 -3.93 -0.43 -16.56
CA MET A 564 -4.09 -1.73 -17.24
C MET A 564 -5.51 -1.95 -17.76
N LYS A 565 -6.55 -1.52 -17.03
CA LYS A 565 -7.93 -1.55 -17.54
C LYS A 565 -8.07 -0.73 -18.83
N VAL A 566 -7.50 0.48 -18.86
CA VAL A 566 -7.51 1.33 -20.06
C VAL A 566 -6.74 0.68 -21.22
N VAL A 567 -5.58 0.08 -20.95
CA VAL A 567 -4.79 -0.64 -21.97
C VAL A 567 -5.56 -1.83 -22.53
N ILE A 568 -6.23 -2.62 -21.68
CA ILE A 568 -7.08 -3.74 -22.11
C ILE A 568 -8.20 -3.25 -23.03
N ASN A 569 -8.88 -2.16 -22.66
CA ASN A 569 -9.94 -1.60 -23.50
C ASN A 569 -9.39 -1.15 -24.87
N ARG A 570 -8.25 -0.45 -24.91
CA ARG A 570 -7.59 -0.05 -26.16
C ARG A 570 -7.17 -1.24 -27.02
N LEU A 571 -6.67 -2.31 -26.39
CA LEU A 571 -6.29 -3.55 -27.09
C LEU A 571 -7.52 -4.28 -27.64
N ARG A 572 -8.63 -4.34 -26.90
CA ARG A 572 -9.91 -4.90 -27.37
C ARG A 572 -10.43 -4.17 -28.61
N VAL A 573 -10.44 -2.83 -28.58
CA VAL A 573 -10.83 -2.02 -29.74
C VAL A 573 -9.91 -2.28 -30.93
N LYS A 574 -8.58 -2.34 -30.72
CA LYS A 574 -7.64 -2.68 -31.80
C LYS A 574 -7.87 -4.07 -32.39
N VAL A 575 -8.13 -5.07 -31.56
CA VAL A 575 -8.44 -6.43 -32.03
C VAL A 575 -9.73 -6.42 -32.85
N ALA A 576 -10.78 -5.73 -32.40
CA ALA A 576 -12.02 -5.58 -33.16
C ALA A 576 -11.82 -4.89 -34.52
N ILE A 577 -10.98 -3.85 -34.58
CA ILE A 577 -10.62 -3.19 -35.85
C ILE A 577 -9.90 -4.17 -36.79
N PHE A 578 -8.93 -4.93 -36.28
CA PHE A 578 -8.24 -5.93 -37.10
C PHE A 578 -9.17 -7.05 -37.56
N LYS A 579 -10.13 -7.48 -36.72
CA LYS A 579 -11.17 -8.45 -37.12
C LYS A 579 -11.97 -7.93 -38.32
N ARG A 580 -12.49 -6.69 -38.23
CA ARG A 580 -13.18 -6.03 -39.35
C ARG A 580 -12.31 -5.88 -40.60
N LYS A 581 -10.99 -5.65 -40.44
CA LYS A 581 -10.05 -5.58 -41.58
C LYS A 581 -9.79 -6.93 -42.24
N ILE A 582 -9.86 -8.03 -41.47
CA ILE A 582 -9.77 -9.39 -42.04
C ILE A 582 -11.02 -9.65 -42.89
N ASP A 583 -12.20 -9.30 -42.38
CA ASP A 583 -13.47 -9.45 -43.09
C ASP A 583 -13.50 -8.63 -44.39
N LYS A 584 -12.89 -7.43 -44.41
CA LYS A 584 -12.73 -6.59 -45.61
C LYS A 584 -11.64 -7.03 -46.59
N CYS A 585 -10.73 -7.91 -46.20
CA CYS A 585 -9.62 -8.38 -47.05
C CYS A 585 -9.83 -9.81 -47.55
N LYS A 586 -11.08 -10.31 -47.58
CA LYS A 586 -11.41 -11.67 -48.03
C LYS A 586 -10.82 -11.98 -49.42
N ASN A 587 -10.80 -11.02 -50.33
CA ASN A 587 -10.37 -11.21 -51.73
C ASN A 587 -8.84 -11.06 -51.93
N SER A 588 -8.03 -10.95 -50.86
CA SER A 588 -6.57 -10.84 -50.97
C SER A 588 -5.86 -11.65 -49.88
N PRO A 589 -5.50 -12.92 -50.16
CA PRO A 589 -4.98 -13.84 -49.15
C PRO A 589 -3.71 -13.32 -48.46
N PHE A 590 -2.79 -12.70 -49.21
CA PHE A 590 -1.56 -12.11 -48.64
C PHE A 590 -1.82 -10.94 -47.67
N LYS A 591 -2.75 -10.03 -48.01
CA LYS A 591 -3.13 -8.93 -47.11
C LYS A 591 -3.86 -9.47 -45.88
N GLN A 592 -4.72 -10.47 -46.08
CA GLN A 592 -5.46 -11.13 -45.00
C GLN A 592 -4.51 -11.82 -44.00
N VAL A 593 -3.55 -12.63 -44.46
CA VAL A 593 -2.53 -13.30 -43.62
C VAL A 593 -1.69 -12.29 -42.84
N ARG A 594 -1.30 -11.17 -43.46
CA ARG A 594 -0.54 -10.10 -42.79
C ARG A 594 -1.35 -9.45 -41.65
N VAL A 595 -2.64 -9.20 -41.87
CA VAL A 595 -3.55 -8.66 -40.86
C VAL A 595 -3.84 -9.67 -39.75
N ILE A 596 -4.01 -10.96 -40.07
CA ILE A 596 -4.16 -12.06 -39.11
C ILE A 596 -2.92 -12.17 -38.20
N ARG A 597 -1.71 -12.11 -38.76
CA ARG A 597 -0.46 -12.10 -37.96
C ARG A 597 -0.40 -10.91 -36.99
N LEU A 598 -0.81 -9.72 -37.44
CA LEU A 598 -0.92 -8.54 -36.58
C LEU A 598 -1.98 -8.73 -35.49
N MET A 599 -3.16 -9.27 -35.84
CA MET A 599 -4.22 -9.59 -34.88
C MET A 599 -3.73 -10.57 -33.82
N LYS A 600 -3.17 -11.73 -34.20
CA LYS A 600 -2.59 -12.73 -33.27
C LYS A 600 -1.58 -12.09 -32.30
N LYS A 601 -0.72 -11.19 -32.79
CA LYS A 601 0.23 -10.43 -31.94
C LYS A 601 -0.45 -9.52 -30.92
N TYR A 602 -1.55 -8.86 -31.30
CA TYR A 602 -2.32 -8.01 -30.38
C TYR A 602 -3.21 -8.81 -29.42
N VAL A 603 -3.75 -9.95 -29.84
CA VAL A 603 -4.47 -10.92 -28.99
C VAL A 603 -3.53 -11.48 -27.90
N LYS A 604 -2.34 -11.94 -28.28
CA LYS A 604 -1.32 -12.40 -27.31
C LYS A 604 -0.91 -11.31 -26.31
N LYS A 605 -0.86 -10.04 -26.75
CA LYS A 605 -0.65 -8.89 -25.84
C LYS A 605 -1.85 -8.67 -24.92
N LEU A 606 -3.07 -8.77 -25.44
CA LEU A 606 -4.31 -8.64 -24.69
C LEU A 606 -4.37 -9.69 -23.57
N GLU A 607 -4.18 -10.97 -23.89
CA GLU A 607 -4.15 -12.09 -22.94
C GLU A 607 -3.10 -11.87 -21.85
N ARG A 608 -1.85 -11.54 -22.23
CA ARG A 608 -0.77 -11.21 -21.26
C ARG A 608 -1.16 -10.06 -20.34
N THR A 609 -1.80 -9.02 -20.86
CA THR A 609 -2.26 -7.89 -20.03
C THR A 609 -3.45 -8.25 -19.14
N ILE A 610 -4.34 -9.14 -19.58
CA ILE A 610 -5.45 -9.69 -18.77
C ILE A 610 -4.90 -10.53 -17.61
N ALA A 611 -3.98 -11.45 -17.88
CA ALA A 611 -3.29 -12.25 -16.86
C ALA A 611 -2.56 -11.33 -15.87
N SER A 612 -1.79 -10.37 -16.38
CA SER A 612 -1.10 -9.37 -15.53
C SER A 612 -2.07 -8.51 -14.71
N ARG A 613 -3.30 -8.27 -15.19
CA ARG A 613 -4.36 -7.58 -14.43
C ARG A 613 -4.91 -8.44 -13.30
N LYS A 614 -5.09 -9.76 -13.50
CA LYS A 614 -5.49 -10.71 -12.43
C LYS A 614 -4.45 -10.68 -11.30
N ASP A 615 -3.17 -10.81 -11.63
CA ASP A 615 -2.06 -10.67 -10.68
C ASP A 615 -2.04 -9.32 -9.96
N MET A 616 -2.26 -8.25 -10.71
CA MET A 616 -2.29 -6.91 -10.14
C MET A 616 -3.51 -6.68 -9.24
N LYS A 617 -4.64 -7.35 -9.48
CA LYS A 617 -5.82 -7.34 -8.59
C LYS A 617 -5.47 -7.99 -7.24
N LEU A 618 -4.79 -9.15 -7.25
CA LEU A 618 -4.26 -9.80 -6.05
C LEU A 618 -3.26 -8.90 -5.30
N LYS A 619 -2.34 -8.25 -6.04
CA LYS A 619 -1.38 -7.28 -5.47
C LYS A 619 -2.06 -6.04 -4.87
N VAL A 620 -3.18 -5.59 -5.44
CA VAL A 620 -4.00 -4.50 -4.88
C VAL A 620 -4.72 -4.95 -3.61
N SER A 621 -5.30 -6.15 -3.61
CA SER A 621 -5.98 -6.73 -2.44
C SER A 621 -5.02 -6.89 -1.26
N THR A 622 -3.88 -7.55 -1.48
CA THR A 622 -2.82 -7.72 -0.46
C THR A 622 -2.23 -6.39 0.02
N ALA A 623 -2.05 -5.40 -0.88
CA ALA A 623 -1.66 -4.06 -0.47
C ALA A 623 -2.73 -3.37 0.39
N HIS A 624 -4.01 -3.60 0.09
CA HIS A 624 -5.14 -3.03 0.81
C HIS A 624 -5.26 -3.62 2.20
N SER A 625 -5.22 -4.95 2.33
CA SER A 625 -5.27 -5.65 3.62
C SER A 625 -4.10 -5.25 4.51
N ARG A 626 -2.89 -5.17 3.96
CA ARG A 626 -1.71 -4.67 4.69
C ARG A 626 -1.85 -3.21 5.14
N TYR A 627 -2.40 -2.35 4.29
CA TYR A 627 -2.65 -0.96 4.67
C TYR A 627 -3.71 -0.85 5.77
N ILE A 628 -4.80 -1.62 5.68
CA ILE A 628 -5.87 -1.66 6.69
C ILE A 628 -5.31 -2.16 8.02
N THR A 629 -4.63 -3.30 8.05
CA THR A 629 -4.06 -3.86 9.28
C THR A 629 -3.09 -2.89 9.97
N LEU A 630 -2.21 -2.21 9.23
CA LEU A 630 -1.34 -1.19 9.79
C LEU A 630 -2.11 0.04 10.30
N ARG A 631 -3.17 0.44 9.60
CA ARG A 631 -4.05 1.53 10.00
C ARG A 631 -4.80 1.19 11.29
N THR A 632 -5.40 0.00 11.39
CA THR A 632 -6.09 -0.48 12.59
C THR A 632 -5.14 -0.55 13.77
N LYS A 633 -3.92 -1.10 13.58
CA LYS A 633 -2.88 -1.09 14.63
C LYS A 633 -2.49 0.32 15.09
N ALA A 634 -2.51 1.31 14.19
CA ALA A 634 -2.25 2.70 14.56
C ALA A 634 -3.40 3.30 15.36
N ILE A 635 -4.65 2.98 15.01
CA ILE A 635 -5.87 3.41 15.71
C ILE A 635 -5.92 2.78 17.11
N ASN A 636 -5.74 1.46 17.22
CA ASN A 636 -5.76 0.77 18.52
C ASN A 636 -4.70 1.34 19.49
N ARG A 637 -3.53 1.76 18.98
CA ARG A 637 -2.52 2.45 19.80
C ARG A 637 -2.94 3.84 20.25
N LEU A 638 -3.72 4.55 19.44
CA LEU A 638 -4.30 5.82 19.86
C LEU A 638 -5.34 5.58 20.97
N HIS A 639 -6.15 4.52 20.87
CA HIS A 639 -7.07 4.12 21.93
C HIS A 639 -6.34 3.76 23.22
N THR A 640 -5.34 2.85 23.17
CA THR A 640 -4.59 2.47 24.38
C THR A 640 -3.91 3.68 25.01
N ARG A 641 -3.31 4.56 24.20
CA ARG A 641 -2.69 5.80 24.70
C ARG A 641 -3.71 6.76 25.30
N ARG A 642 -4.93 6.82 24.76
CA ARG A 642 -6.04 7.60 25.33
C ARG A 642 -6.40 7.04 26.70
N SER A 643 -6.68 5.74 26.80
CA SER A 643 -7.00 5.07 28.07
C SER A 643 -5.89 5.22 29.11
N GLU A 644 -4.62 5.05 28.73
CA GLU A 644 -3.47 5.27 29.61
C GLU A 644 -3.40 6.71 30.16
N LEU A 645 -3.72 7.70 29.33
CA LEU A 645 -3.72 9.09 29.76
C LEU A 645 -4.90 9.40 30.70
N TYR A 646 -6.08 8.85 30.45
CA TYR A 646 -7.24 8.99 31.34
C TYR A 646 -7.04 8.30 32.68
N ALA A 647 -6.48 7.08 32.70
CA ALA A 647 -6.12 6.39 33.94
C ALA A 647 -5.10 7.22 34.76
N ARG A 648 -4.14 7.86 34.07
CA ARG A 648 -3.18 8.75 34.72
C ARG A 648 -3.80 10.05 35.22
N GLN A 649 -4.80 10.60 34.51
CA GLN A 649 -5.55 11.76 34.97
C GLN A 649 -6.33 11.42 36.24
N ALA A 650 -7.04 10.28 36.25
CA ALA A 650 -7.78 9.80 37.42
C ALA A 650 -6.85 9.60 38.63
N TRP A 651 -5.70 8.97 38.43
CA TRP A 651 -4.70 8.78 39.49
C TRP A 651 -4.13 10.09 40.05
N LEU A 652 -3.83 11.08 39.18
CA LEU A 652 -3.35 12.39 39.64
C LEU A 652 -4.45 13.16 40.38
N LEU A 653 -5.72 13.00 39.98
CA LEU A 653 -6.86 13.59 40.70
C LEU A 653 -7.06 12.95 42.07
N SER A 654 -6.91 11.62 42.20
CA SER A 654 -6.96 10.96 43.50
C SER A 654 -5.80 11.37 44.42
N GLU A 655 -4.60 11.56 43.86
CA GLU A 655 -3.44 12.06 44.60
C GLU A 655 -3.67 13.49 45.11
N LEU A 656 -4.27 14.37 44.29
CA LEU A 656 -4.68 15.71 44.72
C LEU A 656 -5.76 15.69 45.81
N LYS A 657 -6.77 14.83 45.69
CA LYS A 657 -7.82 14.68 46.73
C LYS A 657 -7.22 14.21 48.06
N ALA A 658 -6.29 13.26 48.03
CA ALA A 658 -5.61 12.77 49.22
C ALA A 658 -4.74 13.86 49.89
N LEU A 659 -4.03 14.67 49.10
CA LEU A 659 -3.25 15.81 49.61
C LEU A 659 -4.17 16.90 50.20
N ALA A 660 -5.30 17.19 49.55
CA ALA A 660 -6.27 18.16 50.06
C ALA A 660 -6.87 17.71 51.42
N LYS A 661 -7.20 16.42 51.57
CA LYS A 661 -7.67 15.87 52.85
C LYS A 661 -6.59 15.99 53.94
N ARG A 662 -5.33 15.67 53.64
CA ARG A 662 -4.23 15.87 54.61
C ARG A 662 -4.04 17.33 54.97
N GLU A 663 -4.20 18.25 54.02
CA GLU A 663 -4.13 19.68 54.29
C GLU A 663 -5.25 20.13 55.25
N THR A 664 -6.49 19.65 55.08
CA THR A 664 -7.59 19.92 56.02
C THR A 664 -7.35 19.31 57.39
N ASP A 665 -6.83 18.09 57.46
CA ASP A 665 -6.54 17.40 58.73
C ASP A 665 -5.44 18.13 59.52
N ILE A 666 -4.38 18.59 58.84
CA ILE A 666 -3.30 19.38 59.46
C ILE A 666 -3.82 20.77 59.87
N HIS A 667 -4.68 21.39 59.06
CA HIS A 667 -5.25 22.68 59.42
C HIS A 667 -6.15 22.58 60.67
N ASN A 668 -6.95 21.52 60.77
CA ASN A 668 -7.79 21.25 61.94
C ASN A 668 -6.96 20.93 63.19
N THR A 669 -5.83 20.23 63.05
CA THR A 669 -4.91 19.99 64.17
C THR A 669 -4.20 21.26 64.60
N ILE A 670 -3.72 22.09 63.68
CA ILE A 670 -3.14 23.42 64.01
C ILE A 670 -4.13 24.24 64.85
N LYS A 671 -5.41 24.30 64.46
CA LYS A 671 -6.46 25.01 65.22
C LYS A 671 -6.65 24.51 66.66
N LYS A 672 -6.35 23.23 66.93
CA LYS A 672 -6.50 22.59 68.24
C LYS A 672 -5.21 22.55 69.07
N THR A 673 -4.06 22.92 68.50
CA THR A 673 -2.77 22.79 69.18
C THR A 673 -2.38 24.11 69.82
N THR A 674 -2.05 24.15 71.10
CA THR A 674 -1.60 25.37 71.81
C THR A 674 -0.07 25.49 71.90
N VAL A 675 0.67 24.39 71.64
CA VAL A 675 2.14 24.32 71.77
C VAL A 675 2.86 24.84 70.52
N LEU A 676 3.66 25.90 70.70
CA LEU A 676 4.33 26.66 69.63
C LEU A 676 5.33 25.81 68.80
N LYS A 677 6.07 24.88 69.45
CA LYS A 677 7.02 23.96 68.77
C LYS A 677 6.30 22.95 67.88
N ALA A 678 5.14 22.43 68.33
CA ALA A 678 4.30 21.53 67.55
C ALA A 678 3.62 22.26 66.38
N MET A 679 3.14 23.49 66.59
CA MET A 679 2.64 24.35 65.52
C MET A 679 3.69 24.58 64.42
N LYS A 680 4.95 24.92 64.77
CA LYS A 680 6.04 25.10 63.78
C LYS A 680 6.29 23.83 62.94
N GLY A 681 6.18 22.64 63.52
CA GLY A 681 6.26 21.36 62.82
C GLY A 681 5.12 21.17 61.81
N LEU A 682 3.88 21.42 62.25
CA LEU A 682 2.68 21.32 61.42
C LEU A 682 2.70 22.32 60.24
N TYR A 683 3.16 23.56 60.44
CA TYR A 683 3.33 24.53 59.36
C TYR A 683 4.37 24.10 58.31
N LYS A 684 5.47 23.44 58.73
CA LYS A 684 6.46 22.87 57.78
C LYS A 684 5.84 21.78 56.93
N GLU A 685 5.08 20.85 57.53
CA GLU A 685 4.33 19.81 56.81
C GLU A 685 3.28 20.40 55.86
N LEU A 686 2.53 21.41 56.30
CA LEU A 686 1.57 22.13 55.46
C LEU A 686 2.25 22.76 54.23
N SER A 687 3.43 23.38 54.41
CA SER A 687 4.22 23.95 53.31
C SER A 687 4.68 22.87 52.32
N PHE A 688 5.05 21.69 52.82
CA PHE A 688 5.48 20.56 52.01
C PHE A 688 4.32 20.02 51.17
N ILE A 689 3.15 19.81 51.78
CA ILE A 689 1.93 19.35 51.11
C ILE A 689 1.51 20.33 50.01
N ARG A 690 1.53 21.64 50.28
CA ARG A 690 1.25 22.68 49.26
C ARG A 690 2.24 22.64 48.09
N LYS A 691 3.55 22.45 48.36
CA LYS A 691 4.58 22.30 47.32
C LYS A 691 4.37 21.03 46.48
N GLU A 692 4.02 19.91 47.10
CA GLU A 692 3.68 18.68 46.39
C GLU A 692 2.40 18.82 45.55
N GLY A 693 1.35 19.45 46.11
CA GLY A 693 0.09 19.77 45.43
C GLY A 693 0.33 20.58 44.15
N LYS A 694 1.11 21.66 44.21
CA LYS A 694 1.51 22.45 43.03
C LYS A 694 2.23 21.60 41.98
N ARG A 695 3.13 20.68 42.39
CA ARG A 695 3.81 19.76 41.46
C ARG A 695 2.85 18.78 40.79
N VAL A 696 1.86 18.25 41.52
CA VAL A 696 0.85 17.33 40.99
C VAL A 696 -0.11 18.06 40.04
N GLN A 697 -0.55 19.28 40.37
CA GLN A 697 -1.36 20.14 39.50
C GLN A 697 -0.65 20.42 38.16
N LEU A 698 0.64 20.79 38.18
CA LEU A 698 1.43 20.98 36.96
C LEU A 698 1.53 19.71 36.11
N LYS A 699 1.64 18.53 36.74
CA LYS A 699 1.61 17.23 36.04
C LYS A 699 0.23 16.98 35.43
N LEU A 700 -0.85 17.28 36.16
CA LEU A 700 -2.25 17.12 35.71
C LEU A 700 -2.52 18.01 34.50
N PHE A 701 -2.17 19.29 34.54
CA PHE A 701 -2.30 20.22 33.41
C PHE A 701 -1.60 19.70 32.15
N LYS A 702 -0.35 19.21 32.30
CA LYS A 702 0.41 18.58 31.19
C LYS A 702 -0.28 17.33 30.64
N VAL A 703 -0.97 16.54 31.48
CA VAL A 703 -1.74 15.35 31.06
C VAL A 703 -3.03 15.77 30.36
N VAL A 704 -3.81 16.71 30.89
CA VAL A 704 -5.05 17.24 30.29
C VAL A 704 -4.78 17.83 28.91
N LYS A 705 -3.74 18.66 28.76
CA LYS A 705 -3.32 19.21 27.46
C LYS A 705 -2.94 18.13 26.45
N ARG A 706 -2.42 16.99 26.90
CA ARG A 706 -2.14 15.82 26.04
C ARG A 706 -3.41 15.06 25.68
N ILE A 707 -4.35 14.90 26.61
CA ILE A 707 -5.66 14.28 26.39
C ILE A 707 -6.45 15.05 25.35
N GLN A 708 -6.54 16.38 25.47
CA GLN A 708 -7.19 17.24 24.47
C GLN A 708 -6.63 17.02 23.06
N LYS A 709 -5.30 16.99 22.90
CA LYS A 709 -4.65 16.70 21.60
C LYS A 709 -4.99 15.32 21.06
N VAL A 710 -5.01 14.28 21.91
CA VAL A 710 -5.36 12.91 21.50
C VAL A 710 -6.84 12.79 21.14
N ASN A 711 -7.72 13.41 21.92
CA ASN A 711 -9.15 13.46 21.68
C ASN A 711 -9.47 14.16 20.36
N GLN A 712 -8.85 15.31 20.06
CA GLN A 712 -9.02 15.98 18.77
C GLN A 712 -8.66 15.06 17.59
N LEU A 713 -7.57 14.29 17.68
CA LEU A 713 -7.21 13.31 16.64
C LEU A 713 -8.24 12.17 16.54
N PHE A 714 -8.82 11.77 17.67
CA PHE A 714 -9.82 10.71 17.76
C PHE A 714 -11.18 11.13 17.20
N PHE A 715 -11.71 12.27 17.62
CA PHE A 715 -12.94 12.87 17.09
C PHE A 715 -12.85 13.03 15.57
N ARG A 716 -11.73 13.54 15.06
CA ARG A 716 -11.47 13.61 13.62
C ARG A 716 -11.58 12.24 12.97
N HIS A 717 -10.92 11.22 13.52
CA HIS A 717 -10.99 9.87 12.97
C HIS A 717 -12.44 9.38 12.84
N ASN A 718 -13.23 9.55 13.90
CA ASN A 718 -14.62 9.13 13.98
C ASN A 718 -15.51 9.90 13.00
N GLN A 719 -15.36 11.23 12.93
CA GLN A 719 -16.05 12.07 11.93
C GLN A 719 -15.72 11.63 10.50
N TYR A 720 -14.45 11.41 10.17
CA TYR A 720 -14.04 10.93 8.85
C TYR A 720 -14.60 9.54 8.51
N THR A 721 -14.73 8.65 9.49
CA THR A 721 -15.36 7.34 9.29
C THR A 721 -16.87 7.44 9.11
N ALA A 722 -17.55 8.29 9.90
CA ALA A 722 -18.98 8.55 9.79
C ALA A 722 -19.32 9.11 8.42
N ILE A 723 -18.64 10.19 7.98
CA ILE A 723 -18.77 10.79 6.65
C ILE A 723 -18.56 9.74 5.55
N ARG A 724 -17.60 8.83 5.72
CA ARG A 724 -17.32 7.80 4.73
C ARG A 724 -18.44 6.75 4.66
N ARG A 725 -18.98 6.31 5.80
CA ARG A 725 -20.11 5.38 5.87
C ARG A 725 -21.35 6.01 5.25
N ALA A 726 -21.73 7.20 5.71
CA ALA A 726 -22.82 7.99 5.16
C ALA A 726 -22.71 8.18 3.64
N LYS A 727 -21.51 8.50 3.13
CA LYS A 727 -21.27 8.60 1.67
C LYS A 727 -21.53 7.30 0.89
N VAL A 728 -21.17 6.14 1.45
CA VAL A 728 -21.39 4.84 0.78
C VAL A 728 -22.87 4.53 0.73
N VAL A 729 -23.57 4.74 1.85
CA VAL A 729 -25.02 4.56 1.97
C VAL A 729 -25.73 5.51 1.01
N PHE A 730 -25.43 6.81 1.05
CA PHE A 730 -25.94 7.82 0.11
C PHE A 730 -25.75 7.42 -1.36
N LYS A 731 -24.58 6.90 -1.74
CA LYS A 731 -24.34 6.44 -3.12
C LYS A 731 -25.17 5.22 -3.51
N LYS A 732 -25.44 4.31 -2.56
CA LYS A 732 -26.27 3.11 -2.78
C LYS A 732 -27.72 3.52 -3.06
N TYR A 733 -28.28 4.41 -2.24
CA TYR A 733 -29.67 4.87 -2.39
C TYR A 733 -29.87 5.72 -3.66
N ASN A 734 -28.94 6.62 -4.00
CA ASN A 734 -29.04 7.37 -5.27
C ASN A 734 -28.97 6.47 -6.51
N LYS A 735 -28.29 5.33 -6.44
CA LYS A 735 -28.31 4.35 -7.54
C LYS A 735 -29.65 3.64 -7.64
N LYS A 736 -30.24 3.28 -6.50
CA LYS A 736 -31.58 2.67 -6.46
C LYS A 736 -32.63 3.62 -7.02
N PHE A 737 -32.57 4.90 -6.65
CA PHE A 737 -33.42 5.94 -7.22
C PHE A 737 -33.30 6.00 -8.76
N GLY A 738 -32.09 6.09 -9.31
CA GLY A 738 -31.90 6.10 -10.76
C GLY A 738 -32.26 4.79 -11.49
N THR A 739 -32.39 3.66 -10.78
CA THR A 739 -32.96 2.43 -11.37
C THR A 739 -34.48 2.46 -11.42
N PHE A 740 -35.13 3.07 -10.42
CA PHE A 740 -36.58 3.27 -10.44
C PHE A 740 -37.00 4.25 -11.55
N GLU A 741 -36.28 5.36 -11.74
CA GLU A 741 -36.52 6.29 -12.87
C GLU A 741 -36.50 5.57 -14.23
N LYS A 742 -35.52 4.68 -14.44
CA LYS A 742 -35.43 3.90 -15.68
C LYS A 742 -36.54 2.87 -15.82
N ARG A 743 -36.92 2.21 -14.72
CA ARG A 743 -38.00 1.22 -14.72
C ARG A 743 -39.35 1.89 -15.02
N LYS A 744 -39.63 3.04 -14.41
CA LYS A 744 -40.80 3.88 -14.76
C LYS A 744 -40.83 4.28 -16.22
N ALA A 745 -39.72 4.77 -16.76
CA ALA A 745 -39.64 5.14 -18.18
C ALA A 745 -39.87 3.94 -19.11
N SER A 746 -39.39 2.76 -18.73
CA SER A 746 -39.65 1.51 -19.48
C SER A 746 -41.11 1.09 -19.41
N LEU A 747 -41.75 1.17 -18.24
CA LEU A 747 -43.17 0.84 -18.07
C LEU A 747 -44.05 1.81 -18.87
N LYS A 748 -43.79 3.13 -18.78
CA LYS A 748 -44.50 4.14 -19.60
C LYS A 748 -44.39 3.88 -21.10
N ARG A 749 -43.23 3.43 -21.59
CA ARG A 749 -43.06 3.05 -23.01
C ARG A 749 -43.88 1.82 -23.37
N LYS A 750 -43.91 0.82 -22.51
CA LYS A 750 -44.76 -0.38 -22.73
C LYS A 750 -46.24 -0.01 -22.74
N MET A 751 -46.69 0.81 -21.78
CA MET A 751 -48.06 1.34 -21.78
C MET A 751 -48.39 2.05 -23.09
N ALA A 752 -47.50 2.91 -23.59
CA ALA A 752 -47.72 3.62 -24.85
C ALA A 752 -47.81 2.69 -26.07
N VAL A 753 -47.06 1.57 -26.08
CA VAL A 753 -47.17 0.55 -27.13
C VAL A 753 -48.53 -0.15 -27.06
N TYR A 754 -48.96 -0.62 -25.89
CA TYR A 754 -50.25 -1.26 -25.73
C TYR A 754 -51.44 -0.31 -25.95
N GLN A 755 -51.30 0.97 -25.61
CA GLN A 755 -52.28 2.01 -25.97
C GLN A 755 -52.36 2.23 -27.48
N ALA A 756 -51.23 2.20 -28.19
CA ALA A 756 -51.22 2.27 -29.65
C ALA A 756 -51.88 1.02 -30.27
N GLU A 757 -51.57 -0.18 -29.76
CA GLU A 757 -52.23 -1.43 -30.18
C GLU A 757 -53.74 -1.39 -29.89
N GLN A 758 -54.16 -0.87 -28.74
CA GLN A 758 -55.57 -0.67 -28.41
C GLN A 758 -56.25 0.28 -29.41
N ASN A 759 -55.61 1.39 -29.77
CA ASN A 759 -56.12 2.33 -30.76
C ASN A 759 -56.17 1.74 -32.18
N GLU A 760 -55.20 0.90 -32.56
CA GLU A 760 -55.22 0.17 -33.83
C GLU A 760 -56.35 -0.86 -33.89
N ILE A 761 -56.62 -1.55 -32.78
CA ILE A 761 -57.76 -2.47 -32.65
C ILE A 761 -59.07 -1.68 -32.80
N PHE A 762 -59.23 -0.55 -32.11
CA PHE A 762 -60.42 0.31 -32.24
C PHE A 762 -60.63 0.82 -33.68
N LYS A 763 -59.56 1.13 -34.42
CA LYS A 763 -59.66 1.53 -35.84
C LYS A 763 -60.10 0.39 -36.76
N LYS A 764 -59.74 -0.85 -36.46
CA LYS A 764 -60.07 -2.03 -37.28
C LYS A 764 -61.42 -2.65 -36.94
N GLN A 765 -61.94 -2.38 -35.73
CA GLN A 765 -63.19 -2.93 -35.21
C GLN A 765 -64.44 -2.70 -36.09
N PRO A 766 -64.62 -1.55 -36.76
CA PRO A 766 -65.79 -1.31 -37.61
C PRO A 766 -65.81 -2.15 -38.89
N TYR A 767 -64.63 -2.58 -39.36
CA TYR A 767 -64.43 -3.16 -40.70
C TYR A 767 -64.02 -4.64 -40.67
N ALA A 768 -63.99 -5.27 -39.48
CA ALA A 768 -63.51 -6.64 -39.32
C ALA A 768 -64.65 -7.68 -39.43
N VAL A 769 -64.49 -8.66 -40.32
CA VAL A 769 -65.43 -9.78 -40.53
C VAL A 769 -65.57 -10.65 -39.27
N ASN A 770 -64.51 -10.77 -38.46
CA ASN A 770 -64.48 -11.63 -37.28
C ASN A 770 -64.30 -10.82 -35.98
N LYS A 771 -65.40 -10.24 -35.48
CA LYS A 771 -65.41 -9.31 -34.33
C LYS A 771 -64.96 -9.95 -33.01
N ASN A 772 -65.25 -11.24 -32.80
CA ASN A 772 -64.94 -11.96 -31.55
C ASN A 772 -63.42 -12.08 -31.30
N ALA A 773 -62.65 -12.44 -32.33
CA ALA A 773 -61.18 -12.52 -32.23
C ALA A 773 -60.52 -11.16 -31.91
N LEU A 774 -61.11 -10.07 -32.42
CA LEU A 774 -60.65 -8.72 -32.13
C LEU A 774 -60.96 -8.30 -30.68
N ASN A 775 -62.13 -8.69 -30.17
CA ASN A 775 -62.56 -8.46 -28.79
C ASN A 775 -61.69 -9.24 -27.78
N ASP A 776 -61.32 -10.49 -28.08
CA ASP A 776 -60.39 -11.27 -27.26
C ASP A 776 -59.00 -10.64 -27.21
N ARG A 777 -58.51 -10.16 -28.35
CA ARG A 777 -57.24 -9.42 -28.41
C ARG A 777 -57.32 -8.11 -27.62
N LEU A 778 -58.43 -7.39 -27.69
CA LEU A 778 -58.68 -6.19 -26.89
C LEU A 778 -58.68 -6.51 -25.38
N ARG A 779 -59.29 -7.63 -24.97
CA ARG A 779 -59.29 -8.10 -23.58
C ARG A 779 -57.87 -8.36 -23.08
N LEU A 780 -57.04 -9.04 -23.87
CA LEU A 780 -55.63 -9.31 -23.55
C LEU A 780 -54.81 -8.01 -23.43
N VAL A 781 -55.01 -7.05 -24.33
CA VAL A 781 -54.35 -5.74 -24.29
C VAL A 781 -54.79 -4.95 -23.05
N LYS A 782 -56.09 -4.94 -22.71
CA LYS A 782 -56.62 -4.29 -21.50
C LYS A 782 -56.07 -4.93 -20.21
N GLN A 783 -55.99 -6.26 -20.15
CA GLN A 783 -55.37 -6.99 -19.03
C GLN A 783 -53.87 -6.63 -18.91
N ALA A 784 -53.13 -6.66 -20.02
CA ALA A 784 -51.71 -6.27 -20.04
C ALA A 784 -51.50 -4.81 -19.62
N MET A 785 -52.38 -3.89 -20.00
CA MET A 785 -52.35 -2.50 -19.54
C MET A 785 -52.61 -2.39 -18.03
N SER A 786 -53.63 -3.09 -17.51
CA SER A 786 -53.94 -3.13 -16.07
C SER A 786 -52.77 -3.67 -15.24
N ASP A 787 -52.14 -4.75 -15.71
CA ASP A 787 -50.95 -5.33 -15.07
C ASP A 787 -49.77 -4.34 -15.05
N ILE A 788 -49.54 -3.64 -16.16
CA ILE A 788 -48.48 -2.62 -16.25
C ILE A 788 -48.79 -1.42 -15.36
N ASP A 789 -50.06 -1.02 -15.22
CA ASP A 789 -50.50 0.04 -14.32
C ASP A 789 -50.33 -0.34 -12.85
N ALA A 790 -50.66 -1.57 -12.48
CA ALA A 790 -50.38 -2.13 -11.15
C ALA A 790 -48.86 -2.14 -10.87
N ASP A 791 -48.06 -2.60 -11.84
CA ASP A 791 -46.60 -2.59 -11.78
C ASP A 791 -46.03 -1.15 -11.66
N PHE A 792 -46.65 -0.19 -12.34
CA PHE A 792 -46.28 1.21 -12.28
C PHE A 792 -46.60 1.81 -10.91
N ALA A 793 -47.78 1.52 -10.36
CA ALA A 793 -48.21 1.95 -9.02
C ALA A 793 -47.33 1.35 -7.92
N THR A 794 -46.97 0.06 -8.01
CA THR A 794 -46.06 -0.57 -7.05
C THR A 794 -44.65 0.04 -7.11
N VAL A 795 -44.13 0.28 -8.32
CA VAL A 795 -42.84 0.97 -8.53
C VAL A 795 -42.88 2.40 -7.97
N GLN A 796 -43.98 3.13 -8.14
CA GLN A 796 -44.18 4.45 -7.53
C GLN A 796 -44.15 4.42 -6.00
N LYS A 797 -44.90 3.50 -5.37
CA LYS A 797 -44.92 3.32 -3.91
C LYS A 797 -43.53 2.98 -3.37
N GLN A 798 -42.82 2.06 -4.03
CA GLN A 798 -41.46 1.68 -3.67
C GLN A 798 -40.45 2.83 -3.83
N GLU A 799 -40.61 3.64 -4.89
CA GLU A 799 -39.77 4.81 -5.11
C GLU A 799 -39.96 5.86 -4.02
N LYS A 800 -41.20 6.21 -3.67
CA LYS A 800 -41.50 7.17 -2.58
C LYS A 800 -40.80 6.75 -1.27
N ARG A 801 -40.91 5.48 -0.87
CA ARG A 801 -40.22 4.91 0.31
C ARG A 801 -38.69 5.06 0.23
N VAL A 802 -38.12 4.86 -0.96
CA VAL A 802 -36.68 5.00 -1.19
C VAL A 802 -36.22 6.46 -1.20
N ILE A 803 -37.03 7.38 -1.74
CA ILE A 803 -36.75 8.82 -1.74
C ILE A 803 -36.74 9.36 -0.31
N VAL A 804 -37.75 9.04 0.51
CA VAL A 804 -37.82 9.48 1.93
C VAL A 804 -36.60 9.02 2.71
N ARG A 805 -36.25 7.73 2.60
CA ARG A 805 -35.03 7.18 3.22
C ARG A 805 -33.76 7.86 2.69
N ALA A 806 -33.69 8.13 1.38
CA ALA A 806 -32.56 8.80 0.77
C ALA A 806 -32.43 10.26 1.26
N LEU A 807 -33.54 10.98 1.44
CA LEU A 807 -33.56 12.34 1.97
C LEU A 807 -33.02 12.40 3.41
N LYS A 808 -33.51 11.54 4.32
CA LYS A 808 -33.02 11.44 5.70
C LYS A 808 -31.49 11.26 5.74
N LEU A 809 -31.00 10.27 4.99
CA LEU A 809 -29.57 9.98 4.87
C LEU A 809 -28.76 11.12 4.21
N SER A 810 -29.38 11.88 3.32
CA SER A 810 -28.74 13.03 2.66
C SER A 810 -28.58 14.20 3.62
N HIS A 811 -29.57 14.46 4.49
CA HIS A 811 -29.50 15.46 5.55
C HIS A 811 -28.44 15.11 6.59
N GLU A 812 -28.38 13.85 7.05
CA GLU A 812 -27.31 13.37 7.95
C GLU A 812 -25.92 13.56 7.32
N TYR A 813 -25.77 13.21 6.04
CA TYR A 813 -24.50 13.39 5.34
C TYR A 813 -24.12 14.86 5.15
N ASP A 814 -25.10 15.75 4.92
CA ASP A 814 -24.89 17.20 4.85
C ASP A 814 -24.43 17.78 6.19
N GLY A 815 -25.11 17.42 7.28
CA GLY A 815 -24.72 17.80 8.65
C GLY A 815 -23.28 17.41 8.98
N LEU A 816 -22.90 16.16 8.67
CA LEU A 816 -21.51 15.71 8.85
C LEU A 816 -20.49 16.45 7.97
N LEU A 817 -20.88 16.90 6.77
CA LEU A 817 -20.02 17.72 5.92
C LEU A 817 -19.86 19.15 6.46
N LYS A 818 -20.92 19.74 7.05
CA LYS A 818 -20.88 21.05 7.72
C LYS A 818 -19.97 21.03 8.95
N VAL A 819 -20.09 20.02 9.82
CA VAL A 819 -19.19 19.81 10.97
C VAL A 819 -17.72 19.66 10.53
N LYS A 820 -17.49 18.98 9.41
CA LYS A 820 -16.14 18.89 8.86
C LYS A 820 -15.64 20.23 8.33
N LEU A 821 -16.51 21.03 7.70
CA LEU A 821 -16.15 22.35 7.18
C LEU A 821 -15.74 23.29 8.31
N SER A 822 -16.46 23.27 9.45
CA SER A 822 -16.10 24.07 10.63
C SER A 822 -14.75 23.66 11.23
N ASP A 823 -14.45 22.36 11.43
CA ASP A 823 -13.10 21.93 11.89
C ASP A 823 -11.99 22.36 10.92
N LEU A 824 -12.24 22.33 9.61
CA LEU A 824 -11.27 22.81 8.63
C LEU A 824 -11.03 24.32 8.73
N LYS A 825 -12.10 25.13 8.88
CA LYS A 825 -12.00 26.59 9.06
C LYS A 825 -11.24 26.95 10.34
N VAL A 826 -11.57 26.33 11.47
CA VAL A 826 -10.87 26.55 12.76
C VAL A 826 -9.38 26.25 12.64
N ARG A 827 -9.00 25.19 11.92
CA ARG A 827 -7.59 24.82 11.70
C ARG A 827 -6.86 25.78 10.77
N LEU A 828 -7.55 26.28 9.74
CA LEU A 828 -7.00 27.29 8.85
C LEU A 828 -6.71 28.55 9.66
N ALA A 829 -7.67 29.04 10.44
CA ALA A 829 -7.51 30.20 11.31
C ALA A 829 -6.35 30.02 12.31
N ALA A 830 -6.23 28.85 12.95
CA ALA A 830 -5.11 28.57 13.85
C ALA A 830 -3.74 28.61 13.15
N LYS A 831 -3.66 28.17 11.88
CA LYS A 831 -2.42 28.20 11.10
C LYS A 831 -2.11 29.59 10.56
N GLN A 832 -3.13 30.35 10.18
CA GLN A 832 -3.01 31.75 9.80
C GLN A 832 -2.54 32.60 10.99
N LYS A 833 -3.01 32.34 12.22
CA LYS A 833 -2.49 32.99 13.45
C LYS A 833 -1.04 32.60 13.78
N GLU A 834 -0.61 31.36 13.48
CA GLU A 834 0.78 30.92 13.71
C GLU A 834 1.77 31.50 12.67
N ARG A 835 1.31 31.78 11.45
CA ARG A 835 2.13 32.28 10.33
C ARG A 835 2.87 33.59 10.65
N PRO A 836 2.24 34.68 11.12
CA PRO A 836 2.95 35.94 11.41
C PRO A 836 3.99 35.78 12.51
N VAL A 837 3.70 35.00 13.56
CA VAL A 837 4.65 34.72 14.66
C VAL A 837 5.92 34.04 14.14
N VAL A 838 5.76 33.02 13.30
CA VAL A 838 6.90 32.28 12.71
C VAL A 838 7.60 33.09 11.62
N SER A 839 6.87 33.95 10.90
CA SER A 839 7.43 34.87 9.91
C SER A 839 8.31 35.93 10.58
N LYS A 840 7.83 36.54 11.67
CA LYS A 840 8.61 37.52 12.46
C LYS A 840 9.91 36.89 12.97
N THR A 841 9.86 35.65 13.48
CA THR A 841 11.09 34.93 13.86
C THR A 841 11.96 34.51 12.67
N ALA A 842 11.40 34.26 11.48
CA ALA A 842 12.19 33.94 10.30
C ALA A 842 12.93 35.16 9.73
N LEU A 843 12.37 36.36 9.88
CA LEU A 843 12.91 37.60 9.33
C LEU A 843 13.85 38.30 10.34
N TYR A 844 13.44 38.41 11.60
CA TYR A 844 14.08 39.31 12.57
C TYR A 844 14.94 38.62 13.63
N THR A 845 15.15 37.29 13.57
CA THR A 845 16.04 36.61 14.54
C THR A 845 17.49 36.64 14.05
N ILE A 846 18.40 37.21 14.86
CA ILE A 846 19.84 37.33 14.58
C ILE A 846 20.54 35.95 14.55
N ASP A 847 20.09 35.00 15.38
CA ASP A 847 20.65 33.63 15.41
C ASP A 847 20.31 32.85 14.13
N SER A 848 21.32 32.61 13.29
CA SER A 848 21.21 31.92 12.01
C SER A 848 20.59 30.52 12.08
N ASN A 849 20.75 29.81 13.21
CA ASN A 849 20.17 28.47 13.38
C ASN A 849 18.67 28.55 13.71
N LYS A 850 18.28 29.49 14.58
CA LYS A 850 16.86 29.77 14.88
C LYS A 850 16.15 30.29 13.64
N GLN A 851 16.78 31.19 12.88
CA GLN A 851 16.27 31.73 11.63
C GLN A 851 16.07 30.65 10.57
N LYS A 852 17.09 29.82 10.29
CA LYS A 852 16.97 28.67 9.35
C LYS A 852 15.88 27.69 9.77
N HIS A 853 15.70 27.46 11.08
CA HIS A 853 14.60 26.62 11.56
C HIS A 853 13.23 27.29 11.35
N ALA A 854 13.10 28.58 11.63
CA ALA A 854 11.88 29.34 11.41
C ALA A 854 11.49 29.36 9.92
N VAL A 855 12.42 29.61 9.00
CA VAL A 855 12.20 29.55 7.54
C VAL A 855 11.67 28.17 7.10
N ARG A 856 12.26 27.08 7.63
CA ARG A 856 11.76 25.71 7.34
C ARG A 856 10.35 25.50 7.89
N ARG A 857 10.04 26.05 9.06
CA ARG A 857 8.74 25.93 9.71
C ARG A 857 7.68 26.76 8.97
N LEU A 858 8.04 27.94 8.46
CA LEU A 858 7.19 28.80 7.64
C LEU A 858 6.75 28.08 6.36
N LYS A 859 7.69 27.47 5.61
CA LYS A 859 7.36 26.65 4.43
C LYS A 859 6.37 25.51 4.73
N VAL A 860 6.48 24.90 5.93
CA VAL A 860 5.55 23.85 6.37
C VAL A 860 4.17 24.43 6.71
N ILE A 861 4.12 25.63 7.30
CA ILE A 861 2.86 26.34 7.58
C ILE A 861 2.17 26.73 6.28
N ASP A 862 2.88 27.35 5.33
CA ASP A 862 2.31 27.78 4.04
C ASP A 862 1.74 26.57 3.26
N SER A 863 2.52 25.49 3.13
CA SER A 863 2.02 24.26 2.50
C SER A 863 0.82 23.64 3.24
N SER A 864 0.73 23.81 4.56
CA SER A 864 -0.43 23.34 5.33
C SER A 864 -1.66 24.21 5.12
N ILE A 865 -1.50 25.52 4.96
CA ILE A 865 -2.57 26.47 4.61
C ILE A 865 -3.14 26.09 3.24
N GLU A 866 -2.28 25.95 2.22
CA GLU A 866 -2.70 25.53 0.87
C GLU A 866 -3.44 24.17 0.88
N GLU A 867 -2.96 23.18 1.65
CA GLU A 867 -3.63 21.87 1.77
C GLU A 867 -5.01 21.98 2.44
N LEU A 868 -5.16 22.89 3.40
CA LEU A 868 -6.41 23.14 4.12
C LEU A 868 -7.41 23.86 3.21
N ASP A 869 -7.01 24.92 2.49
CA ASP A 869 -7.86 25.64 1.54
C ASP A 869 -8.39 24.70 0.44
N ASN A 870 -7.49 23.92 -0.16
CA ASN A 870 -7.84 22.87 -1.11
C ASN A 870 -8.82 21.83 -0.55
N SER A 871 -8.81 21.61 0.76
CA SER A 871 -9.69 20.66 1.44
C SER A 871 -11.05 21.27 1.78
N ILE A 872 -11.07 22.56 2.13
CA ILE A 872 -12.28 23.38 2.33
C ILE A 872 -13.06 23.44 1.03
N GLU A 873 -12.43 23.87 -0.06
CA GLU A 873 -13.04 24.00 -1.38
C GLU A 873 -13.66 22.66 -1.86
N LYS A 874 -12.93 21.55 -1.70
CA LYS A 874 -13.44 20.19 -1.99
C LYS A 874 -14.58 19.74 -1.10
N THR A 875 -14.73 20.32 0.10
CA THR A 875 -15.82 20.01 1.03
C THR A 875 -17.05 20.86 0.67
N VAL A 876 -16.87 22.15 0.39
CA VAL A 876 -17.92 23.05 -0.14
C VAL A 876 -18.51 22.48 -1.43
N ARG A 877 -17.69 22.07 -2.40
CA ARG A 877 -18.15 21.42 -3.64
C ARG A 877 -18.97 20.14 -3.39
N LYS A 878 -18.75 19.44 -2.28
CA LYS A 878 -19.58 18.27 -1.93
C LYS A 878 -20.90 18.67 -1.31
N ILE A 879 -20.91 19.70 -0.47
CA ILE A 879 -22.11 20.29 0.13
C ILE A 879 -23.04 20.78 -0.98
N LYS A 880 -22.53 21.56 -1.94
CA LYS A 880 -23.32 21.98 -3.12
C LYS A 880 -23.93 20.80 -3.88
N LYS A 881 -23.16 19.71 -4.07
CA LYS A 881 -23.65 18.50 -4.73
C LYS A 881 -24.66 17.70 -3.91
N THR A 882 -24.58 17.73 -2.58
CA THR A 882 -25.58 17.10 -1.70
C THR A 882 -26.86 17.91 -1.71
N HIS A 883 -26.78 19.24 -1.60
CA HIS A 883 -27.93 20.14 -1.73
C HIS A 883 -28.66 19.97 -3.06
N PHE A 884 -27.94 19.95 -4.19
CA PHE A 884 -28.56 19.67 -5.50
C PHE A 884 -29.34 18.35 -5.54
N ARG A 885 -28.81 17.30 -4.88
CA ARG A 885 -29.48 16.00 -4.83
C ARG A 885 -30.66 15.98 -3.88
N ILE A 886 -30.56 16.67 -2.75
CA ILE A 886 -31.69 16.88 -1.83
C ILE A 886 -32.81 17.61 -2.58
N GLY A 887 -32.49 18.67 -3.33
CA GLY A 887 -33.44 19.39 -4.18
C GLY A 887 -34.15 18.50 -5.19
N LYS A 888 -33.40 17.66 -5.93
CA LYS A 888 -33.99 16.68 -6.85
C LYS A 888 -34.92 15.67 -6.16
N LEU A 889 -34.51 15.14 -5.01
CA LEU A 889 -35.32 14.18 -4.25
C LEU A 889 -36.58 14.84 -3.66
N LYS A 890 -36.48 16.09 -3.20
CA LYS A 890 -37.65 16.87 -2.76
C LYS A 890 -38.62 17.13 -3.91
N ALA A 891 -38.11 17.52 -5.08
CA ALA A 891 -38.94 17.73 -6.27
C ALA A 891 -39.69 16.46 -6.70
N ALA A 892 -39.06 15.28 -6.59
CA ALA A 892 -39.68 13.99 -6.91
C ALA A 892 -40.75 13.52 -5.89
N LEU A 893 -40.80 14.12 -4.69
CA LEU A 893 -41.86 13.88 -3.71
C LEU A 893 -43.01 14.88 -3.79
N ARG A 894 -42.86 15.98 -4.53
CA ARG A 894 -43.98 16.90 -4.73
C ARG A 894 -45.11 16.12 -5.42
N PRO A 895 -46.36 16.25 -4.95
CA PRO A 895 -47.48 15.71 -5.71
C PRO A 895 -47.42 16.27 -7.13
N GLU A 896 -47.72 15.46 -8.14
CA GLU A 896 -48.09 15.98 -9.45
C GLU A 896 -49.35 16.81 -9.18
N GLY A 897 -49.18 18.12 -8.98
CA GLY A 897 -50.30 18.99 -8.64
C GLY A 897 -51.40 18.81 -9.68
N LYS A 898 -52.66 18.74 -9.23
CA LYS A 898 -53.83 18.87 -10.11
C LYS A 898 -53.51 20.03 -11.06
N LYS A 899 -53.30 19.75 -12.35
CA LYS A 899 -53.20 20.82 -13.34
C LYS A 899 -54.54 21.52 -13.28
N CYS A 900 -54.56 22.80 -12.91
CA CYS A 900 -55.79 23.59 -12.93
C CYS A 900 -56.39 23.47 -14.34
N ASN A 901 -57.61 22.95 -14.47
CA ASN A 901 -58.26 22.74 -15.77
C ASN A 901 -58.56 24.05 -16.53
N LYS A 902 -58.32 25.22 -15.91
CA LYS A 902 -58.42 26.55 -16.54
C LYS A 902 -57.07 27.04 -17.12
N GLN A 903 -56.42 26.24 -17.97
CA GLN A 903 -55.16 26.64 -18.62
C GLN A 903 -55.34 27.73 -19.70
N THR A 904 -56.54 27.92 -20.24
CA THR A 904 -56.80 28.94 -21.25
C THR A 904 -56.79 30.34 -20.64
N ASP A 905 -57.46 30.53 -19.51
CA ASP A 905 -57.63 31.84 -18.86
C ASP A 905 -56.30 32.33 -18.28
N CYS A 906 -55.52 31.42 -17.69
CA CYS A 906 -54.17 31.73 -17.22
C CYS A 906 -53.21 32.10 -18.37
N LYS A 907 -53.39 31.53 -19.57
CA LYS A 907 -52.59 31.90 -20.76
C LYS A 907 -53.00 33.25 -21.32
N ILE A 908 -54.31 33.53 -21.42
CA ILE A 908 -54.84 34.81 -21.86
C ILE A 908 -54.39 35.91 -20.89
N CYS A 909 -54.57 35.72 -19.58
CA CYS A 909 -54.11 36.65 -18.56
C CYS A 909 -52.60 36.92 -18.64
N ARG A 910 -51.76 35.89 -18.77
CA ARG A 910 -50.30 36.09 -18.91
C ARG A 910 -49.90 36.80 -20.20
N LYS A 911 -50.66 36.61 -21.29
CA LYS A 911 -50.41 37.27 -22.57
C LYS A 911 -50.78 38.75 -22.47
N LEU A 912 -51.96 39.05 -21.92
CA LEU A 912 -52.41 40.42 -21.61
C LEU A 912 -51.43 41.12 -20.65
N GLY A 913 -51.04 40.47 -19.55
CA GLY A 913 -50.10 41.07 -18.59
C GLY A 913 -48.70 41.32 -19.16
N LYS A 914 -48.24 40.55 -20.15
CA LYS A 914 -46.99 40.85 -20.87
C LYS A 914 -47.12 42.08 -21.78
N VAL A 915 -48.25 42.22 -22.47
CA VAL A 915 -48.54 43.39 -23.31
C VAL A 915 -48.66 44.63 -22.46
N ALA A 916 -49.38 44.55 -21.33
CA ALA A 916 -49.49 45.64 -20.37
C ALA A 916 -48.12 46.03 -19.80
N LYS A 917 -47.32 45.05 -19.35
CA LYS A 917 -45.96 45.31 -18.86
C LYS A 917 -45.07 45.97 -19.93
N TYR A 918 -45.21 45.56 -21.19
CA TYR A 918 -44.48 46.17 -22.30
C TYR A 918 -44.85 47.65 -22.44
N GLY A 919 -46.15 47.99 -22.42
CA GLY A 919 -46.64 49.36 -22.44
C GLY A 919 -46.07 50.22 -21.30
N ILE A 920 -46.12 49.72 -20.05
CA ILE A 920 -45.55 50.41 -18.88
C ILE A 920 -44.03 50.65 -19.05
N VAL A 921 -43.29 49.64 -19.53
CA VAL A 921 -41.82 49.74 -19.72
C VAL A 921 -41.46 50.80 -20.78
N HIS A 922 -42.33 51.04 -21.75
CA HIS A 922 -42.09 51.98 -22.85
C HIS A 922 -42.79 53.33 -22.64
N HIS A 923 -43.39 53.56 -21.47
CA HIS A 923 -44.13 54.79 -21.13
C HIS A 923 -45.17 55.19 -22.19
N GLU A 924 -45.83 54.20 -22.79
CA GLU A 924 -46.88 54.43 -23.78
C GLU A 924 -48.12 55.04 -23.11
N SER A 925 -48.86 55.89 -23.82
CA SER A 925 -50.10 56.46 -23.29
C SER A 925 -51.13 55.37 -22.97
N ASP A 926 -51.96 55.62 -21.96
CA ASP A 926 -52.96 54.67 -21.45
C ASP A 926 -53.88 54.16 -22.57
N SER A 927 -54.26 55.06 -23.48
CA SER A 927 -55.05 54.76 -24.68
C SER A 927 -54.37 53.72 -25.58
N ILE A 928 -53.06 53.80 -25.76
CA ILE A 928 -52.27 52.86 -26.59
C ILE A 928 -52.17 51.49 -25.91
N ILE A 929 -51.95 51.45 -24.60
CA ILE A 929 -51.87 50.20 -23.83
C ILE A 929 -53.22 49.47 -23.88
N ILE A 930 -54.33 50.19 -23.66
CA ILE A 930 -55.69 49.64 -23.72
C ILE A 930 -56.01 49.13 -25.13
N ASN A 931 -55.70 49.90 -26.19
CA ASN A 931 -55.93 49.48 -27.57
C ASN A 931 -55.14 48.21 -27.94
N ARG A 932 -53.90 48.09 -27.48
CA ARG A 932 -53.11 46.87 -27.67
C ARG A 932 -53.68 45.68 -26.92
N LEU A 933 -54.19 45.86 -25.71
CA LEU A 933 -54.85 44.80 -24.97
C LEU A 933 -56.17 44.37 -25.65
N ARG A 934 -56.95 45.33 -26.16
CA ARG A 934 -58.18 45.06 -26.95
C ARG A 934 -57.87 44.27 -28.22
N SER A 935 -56.81 44.63 -28.96
CA SER A 935 -56.41 43.90 -30.18
C SER A 935 -55.93 42.46 -29.94
N VAL A 936 -55.51 42.11 -28.71
CA VAL A 936 -55.25 40.71 -28.34
C VAL A 936 -56.55 39.92 -28.21
N CYS A 937 -57.63 40.56 -27.76
CA CYS A 937 -58.92 39.94 -27.54
C CYS A 937 -59.77 39.81 -28.81
N THR A 938 -59.65 40.73 -29.79
CA THR A 938 -60.32 40.62 -31.10
C THR A 938 -59.92 39.34 -31.86
N ARG A 939 -58.72 38.82 -31.61
CA ARG A 939 -58.16 37.62 -32.28
C ARG A 939 -58.56 36.30 -31.61
N ILE A 940 -59.48 36.32 -30.63
CA ILE A 940 -59.97 35.14 -29.90
C ILE A 940 -61.39 34.81 -30.41
N ASN A 941 -61.80 33.53 -30.37
CA ASN A 941 -63.14 33.08 -30.77
C ASN A 941 -64.26 33.87 -30.05
N ALA A 942 -65.34 34.18 -30.79
CA ALA A 942 -66.45 35.04 -30.37
C ALA A 942 -66.99 34.72 -28.97
N ASP A 943 -67.22 33.44 -28.65
CA ASP A 943 -67.76 32.97 -27.36
C ASP A 943 -66.91 33.36 -26.14
N ARG A 944 -65.61 33.67 -26.34
CA ARG A 944 -64.66 34.01 -25.27
C ARG A 944 -64.12 35.43 -25.35
N GLN A 945 -64.53 36.21 -26.35
CA GLN A 945 -64.09 37.59 -26.50
C GLN A 945 -64.54 38.44 -25.31
N LYS A 946 -65.79 38.28 -24.86
CA LYS A 946 -66.36 39.03 -23.72
C LYS A 946 -65.53 38.84 -22.44
N GLU A 947 -65.15 37.60 -22.13
CA GLU A 947 -64.28 37.29 -20.99
C GLU A 947 -62.85 37.82 -21.15
N CYS A 948 -62.30 37.79 -22.37
CA CYS A 948 -60.98 38.36 -22.65
C CYS A 948 -60.96 39.88 -22.45
N TYR A 949 -61.97 40.59 -22.97
CA TYR A 949 -62.06 42.04 -22.81
C TYR A 949 -62.18 42.44 -21.35
N HIS A 950 -62.96 41.69 -20.55
CA HIS A 950 -63.04 41.90 -19.12
C HIS A 950 -61.69 41.68 -18.41
N GLN A 951 -60.94 40.64 -18.80
CA GLN A 951 -59.58 40.39 -18.26
C GLN A 951 -58.58 41.45 -18.72
N ALA A 952 -58.70 41.95 -19.95
CA ALA A 952 -57.88 43.01 -20.51
C ALA A 952 -58.08 44.32 -19.77
N MET A 953 -59.34 44.67 -19.45
CA MET A 953 -59.66 45.89 -18.71
C MET A 953 -59.14 45.83 -17.26
N ASN A 954 -59.35 44.70 -16.57
CA ASN A 954 -58.81 44.51 -15.21
C ASN A 954 -57.27 44.51 -15.17
N MET A 955 -56.63 43.97 -16.22
CA MET A 955 -55.17 43.99 -16.38
C MET A 955 -54.67 45.41 -16.68
N ALA A 956 -55.39 46.17 -17.52
CA ALA A 956 -55.10 47.57 -17.81
C ALA A 956 -55.20 48.40 -16.53
N MET A 957 -56.30 48.30 -15.78
CA MET A 957 -56.45 49.01 -14.49
C MET A 957 -55.26 48.74 -13.55
N LYS A 958 -54.89 47.47 -13.33
CA LYS A 958 -53.75 47.13 -12.46
C LYS A 958 -52.41 47.62 -13.01
N ALA A 959 -52.27 47.68 -14.33
CA ALA A 959 -51.07 48.17 -15.00
C ALA A 959 -50.93 49.69 -14.88
N LEU A 960 -52.02 50.43 -15.10
CA LEU A 960 -52.07 51.89 -15.05
C LEU A 960 -51.84 52.41 -13.62
N HIS A 961 -52.33 51.69 -12.60
CA HIS A 961 -52.02 52.01 -11.19
C HIS A 961 -50.58 51.64 -10.75
N THR A 962 -49.79 51.00 -11.61
CA THR A 962 -48.38 50.67 -11.31
C THR A 962 -47.43 51.49 -12.20
N PHE A 963 -46.97 52.63 -11.68
CA PHE A 963 -46.04 53.52 -12.37
C PHE A 963 -44.64 52.89 -12.59
N ASP A 964 -44.24 51.93 -11.74
CA ASP A 964 -42.94 51.26 -11.80
C ASP A 964 -43.02 49.86 -12.43
N PRO A 965 -42.40 49.62 -13.61
CA PRO A 965 -42.47 48.35 -14.33
C PRO A 965 -41.80 47.18 -13.60
N SER A 966 -40.92 47.45 -12.62
CA SER A 966 -40.29 46.42 -11.81
C SER A 966 -41.27 45.81 -10.80
N LYS A 967 -42.23 46.60 -10.32
CA LYS A 967 -43.28 46.20 -9.37
C LYS A 967 -44.43 45.44 -10.03
N PHE A 968 -44.62 45.60 -11.34
CA PHE A 968 -45.63 44.85 -12.10
C PHE A 968 -45.17 43.43 -12.45
N VAL A 969 -45.40 42.48 -11.53
CA VAL A 969 -45.07 41.05 -11.72
C VAL A 969 -46.28 40.29 -12.26
N VAL A 970 -46.28 40.02 -13.57
CA VAL A 970 -47.39 39.40 -14.32
C VAL A 970 -47.95 38.13 -13.67
N SER A 971 -47.11 37.29 -13.06
CA SER A 971 -47.59 36.07 -12.40
C SER A 971 -48.39 36.34 -11.12
N GLU A 972 -47.99 37.33 -10.33
CA GLU A 972 -48.68 37.71 -9.10
C GLU A 972 -49.98 38.44 -9.42
N VAL A 973 -49.96 39.31 -10.43
CA VAL A 973 -51.16 40.00 -10.93
C VAL A 973 -52.20 39.01 -11.44
N CYS A 974 -51.80 38.04 -12.27
CA CYS A 974 -52.73 37.01 -12.74
C CYS A 974 -53.28 36.10 -11.64
N SER A 975 -52.49 35.86 -10.57
CA SER A 975 -52.98 35.14 -9.40
C SER A 975 -53.95 35.97 -8.56
N SER A 976 -53.70 37.27 -8.40
CA SER A 976 -54.62 38.19 -7.70
C SER A 976 -55.96 38.39 -8.43
N LEU A 977 -56.01 38.16 -9.76
CA LEU A 977 -57.24 38.18 -10.55
C LEU A 977 -57.98 36.82 -10.53
N GLY A 978 -57.47 35.83 -9.79
CA GLY A 978 -58.08 34.49 -9.69
C GLY A 978 -58.06 33.68 -10.99
N LYS A 979 -57.22 34.06 -11.97
CA LYS A 979 -57.11 33.39 -13.28
C LYS A 979 -55.91 32.43 -13.37
N CYS A 980 -54.92 32.58 -12.49
CA CYS A 980 -53.80 31.68 -12.21
C CYS A 980 -53.61 31.59 -10.67
#